data_AF-A0A8J7WKG1-F1
#
_entry.id   AF-A0A8J7WKG1-F1
#
_cell.length_a   1.000
_cell.length_b   1.000
_cell.length_c   1.000
_cell.angle_alpha   90.00
_cell.angle_beta   90.00
_cell.angle_gamma   90.00
#
_symmetry.space_group_name_H-M   'P 1'
#
loop_
_entity.id
_entity.type
_entity.pdbx_description
1 polymer ?
#
loop_
_entity_poly.entity_id
_entity_poly.type
_entity_poly.pdbx_seq_one_letter_code
_entity_poly.pdbx_strand_id
1 'polypeptide(L)'
;MDADAGASVLTGDWVPVTLLDSAPEAISGRSAFGLRELLEYGPYIASLAVTSPPALSALYRVLYALAARVTRLDREPEDGEDWEQARLDILVAGHFDPSALDEYFNRYAARFGLFDPARPFLQDPRLAEQCQKRAGVNKLAVGRPAGNNHSWFGHHRDEAALPVPRRQALLDLLVWLYYGASGKCSARTVQGRADSNTKAGPLRSALSYHPVGESLFETLIAGIPNPDVRYEDPDDPCPWEREDLPDPRGLTQVRGVCSSLTGRAQHAVLLVPDASGHDVADAYITWAYRDDVAGDVHDPYLIWQLSKAGNLYARRADAGRALWRDLDALAFQETADSSQIRQPPVFAHLPRSGFRVQALGFDQDGQAKDTQFVAGLTPPQFDAARLREQGQNRLRIASLREAGETMGFRLERSAKKAWAEYAGEKIADCAWSQQAAARYWPAAEELFWRRMAAGAFDGARQAFRLIAEPIYDEVTRAAAASLRGARAVEMARFELYGGLPKQSAPPRRREPTVTRPAVPVSASQQRRRDFIETVIRRCTDPRHPEARAALRGALGKRWDAIPHGAYKFLEDAGLPEFGNVCELHAHYAVAAMIAAVPRKVDLRSAPDASWRYGSDMGVCLASAVARQDLTLEAAEGKLDLLVKQSTAGLHRHLPPVALRLAARPGAVDWAALLADLAAWERERNTISRRWLRSFYRTRLYAQREAARAADGDPAA
;
A
#
# COMPACT_ATOMS: atom_id res chain seq x y z
N MET A 1 17.81 48.08 23.18
CA MET A 1 18.97 47.18 22.98
C MET A 1 18.63 45.84 23.62
N ASP A 2 17.53 45.21 23.23
CA ASP A 2 17.23 44.60 21.91
C ASP A 2 18.23 43.50 21.58
N ALA A 3 17.99 42.32 22.12
CA ALA A 3 18.59 41.09 21.65
C ALA A 3 17.45 40.08 21.56
N ASP A 4 17.02 39.82 20.33
CA ASP A 4 15.92 38.94 19.90
C ASP A 4 14.49 39.50 20.08
N ALA A 5 14.19 40.61 19.38
CA ALA A 5 12.82 40.93 19.01
C ALA A 5 12.21 39.75 18.21
N GLY A 6 11.52 38.85 18.92
CA GLY A 6 10.65 37.81 18.36
C GLY A 6 11.26 36.97 17.23
N ALA A 7 12.40 36.30 17.45
CA ALA A 7 13.01 35.28 16.59
C ALA A 7 12.53 35.31 15.11
N SER A 8 13.17 36.15 14.29
CA SER A 8 12.85 36.27 12.86
C SER A 8 13.03 34.93 12.14
N VAL A 9 12.03 34.53 11.34
CA VAL A 9 12.10 33.29 10.54
C VAL A 9 12.94 33.42 9.28
N LEU A 10 13.52 34.61 9.00
CA LEU A 10 14.29 34.87 7.79
C LEU A 10 15.67 34.21 7.81
N THR A 11 16.33 34.15 8.97
CA THR A 11 17.70 33.64 9.14
C THR A 11 17.79 32.71 10.35
N GLY A 12 18.77 31.81 10.34
CA GLY A 12 19.05 30.86 11.41
C GLY A 12 18.40 29.49 11.20
N ASP A 13 18.32 28.69 12.27
CA ASP A 13 17.98 27.27 12.17
C ASP A 13 16.47 27.01 12.28
N TRP A 14 15.76 27.25 11.18
CA TRP A 14 14.29 27.10 11.10
C TRP A 14 13.83 25.87 10.34
N VAL A 15 14.21 25.77 9.06
CA VAL A 15 13.76 24.69 8.17
C VAL A 15 14.92 23.72 7.96
N PRO A 16 14.78 22.44 8.34
CA PRO A 16 15.83 21.46 8.15
C PRO A 16 16.04 21.18 6.65
N VAL A 17 17.28 20.95 6.24
CA VAL A 17 17.66 20.70 4.85
C VAL A 17 18.68 19.58 4.72
N THR A 18 18.78 19.04 3.50
CA THR A 18 19.91 18.23 3.05
C THR A 18 20.70 19.05 2.04
N LEU A 19 22.01 19.24 2.27
CA LEU A 19 22.90 19.94 1.35
C LEU A 19 23.41 19.03 0.24
N LEU A 20 23.76 19.63 -0.90
CA LEU A 20 24.51 18.97 -1.97
C LEU A 20 26.00 18.88 -1.57
N ASP A 21 26.70 17.89 -2.12
CA ASP A 21 28.15 17.74 -1.92
C ASP A 21 28.96 18.94 -2.45
N SER A 22 28.37 19.72 -3.35
CA SER A 22 28.91 20.96 -3.90
C SER A 22 28.74 22.19 -2.99
N ALA A 23 28.12 22.04 -1.82
CA ALA A 23 27.87 23.16 -0.91
C ALA A 23 29.19 23.79 -0.42
N PRO A 24 29.30 25.14 -0.43
CA PRO A 24 30.48 25.83 0.08
C PRO A 24 30.79 25.51 1.55
N GLU A 25 32.07 25.53 1.91
CA GLU A 25 32.53 25.24 3.28
C GLU A 25 31.81 26.10 4.34
N ALA A 26 31.52 27.36 4.01
CA ALA A 26 30.81 28.32 4.87
C ALA A 26 29.42 27.85 5.34
N ILE A 27 28.75 26.99 4.56
CA ILE A 27 27.41 26.47 4.89
C ILE A 27 27.39 24.96 5.12
N SER A 28 28.48 24.24 4.82
CA SER A 28 28.59 22.78 4.88
C SER A 28 28.23 22.16 6.25
N GLY A 29 28.48 22.88 7.35
CA GLY A 29 28.15 22.45 8.71
C GLY A 29 26.71 22.73 9.16
N ARG A 30 25.90 23.40 8.32
CA ARG A 30 24.53 23.78 8.65
C ARG A 30 23.55 22.70 8.22
N SER A 31 22.56 22.42 9.07
CA SER A 31 21.49 21.47 8.80
C SER A 31 20.10 22.12 8.70
N ALA A 32 20.02 23.44 8.88
CA ALA A 32 18.77 24.20 8.80
C ALA A 32 19.03 25.65 8.41
N PHE A 33 18.02 26.27 7.79
CA PHE A 33 18.09 27.63 7.26
C PHE A 33 16.77 28.38 7.49
N GLY A 34 16.85 29.71 7.56
CA GLY A 34 15.69 30.60 7.56
C GLY A 34 15.13 30.80 6.15
N LEU A 35 13.95 31.39 6.03
CA LEU A 35 13.25 31.51 4.74
C LEU A 35 14.02 32.30 3.68
N ARG A 36 14.76 33.34 4.07
CA ARG A 36 15.62 34.10 3.13
C ARG A 36 16.81 33.24 2.70
N GLU A 37 17.46 32.60 3.66
CA GLU A 37 18.64 31.76 3.42
C GLU A 37 18.32 30.54 2.54
N LEU A 38 17.10 30.01 2.60
CA LEU A 38 16.64 28.95 1.70
C LEU A 38 16.60 29.39 0.22
N LEU A 39 16.30 30.65 -0.06
CA LEU A 39 16.37 31.19 -1.41
C LEU A 39 17.84 31.47 -1.77
N GLU A 40 18.58 32.16 -0.91
CA GLU A 40 20.00 32.50 -1.13
C GLU A 40 20.88 31.27 -1.40
N TYR A 41 20.77 30.23 -0.56
CA TYR A 41 21.54 28.99 -0.68
C TYR A 41 20.79 27.88 -1.42
N GLY A 42 19.64 28.19 -2.01
CA GLY A 42 18.82 27.25 -2.78
C GLY A 42 19.59 26.39 -3.80
N PRO A 43 20.59 26.95 -4.53
CA PRO A 43 21.40 26.17 -5.48
C PRO A 43 22.27 25.07 -4.84
N TYR A 44 22.54 25.17 -3.53
CA TYR A 44 23.38 24.22 -2.78
C TYR A 44 22.58 23.29 -1.87
N ILE A 45 21.26 23.45 -1.82
CA ILE A 45 20.37 22.63 -1.01
C ILE A 45 19.74 21.57 -1.92
N ALA A 46 19.93 20.29 -1.62
CA ALA A 46 19.36 19.19 -2.37
C ALA A 46 17.84 19.06 -2.13
N SER A 47 17.41 19.21 -0.87
CA SER A 47 15.99 19.10 -0.50
C SER A 47 15.72 19.66 0.90
N LEU A 48 14.46 19.99 1.17
CA LEU A 48 13.98 20.28 2.53
C LEU A 48 13.77 18.96 3.29
N ALA A 49 14.42 18.80 4.44
CA ALA A 49 14.36 17.61 5.29
C ALA A 49 13.16 17.65 6.26
N VAL A 50 12.00 18.14 5.78
CA VAL A 50 10.76 18.21 6.55
C VAL A 50 10.05 16.86 6.52
N THR A 51 9.91 16.22 7.67
CA THR A 51 9.37 14.85 7.78
C THR A 51 7.84 14.77 7.70
N SER A 52 7.14 15.90 7.89
CA SER A 52 5.68 16.00 7.78
C SER A 52 5.29 16.42 6.36
N PRO A 53 4.72 15.53 5.53
CA PRO A 53 4.26 15.86 4.18
C PRO A 53 3.27 17.03 4.09
N PRO A 54 2.25 17.16 4.98
CA PRO A 54 1.38 18.35 4.92
C PRO A 54 2.13 19.64 5.26
N ALA A 55 3.10 19.60 6.18
CA ALA A 55 3.93 20.77 6.50
C ALA A 55 4.83 21.14 5.33
N LEU A 56 5.47 20.16 4.67
CA LEU A 56 6.28 20.39 3.47
C LEU A 56 5.44 20.96 2.32
N SER A 57 4.25 20.41 2.08
CA SER A 57 3.31 20.89 1.07
C SER A 57 2.87 22.35 1.32
N ALA A 58 2.67 22.74 2.58
CA ALA A 58 2.33 24.10 2.96
C ALA A 58 3.54 25.04 2.86
N LEU A 59 4.71 24.60 3.32
CA LEU A 59 5.96 25.35 3.24
C LEU A 59 6.35 25.64 1.79
N TYR A 60 6.20 24.66 0.87
CA TYR A 60 6.44 24.91 -0.54
C TYR A 60 5.57 26.04 -1.09
N ARG A 61 4.29 26.14 -0.71
CA ARG A 61 3.43 27.26 -1.18
C ARG A 61 3.91 28.62 -0.68
N VAL A 62 4.41 28.69 0.55
CA VAL A 62 5.04 29.90 1.09
C VAL A 62 6.32 30.24 0.32
N LEU A 63 7.19 29.25 0.10
CA LEU A 63 8.45 29.44 -0.62
C LEU A 63 8.26 29.76 -2.10
N TYR A 64 7.26 29.18 -2.77
CA TYR A 64 6.92 29.51 -4.15
C TYR A 64 6.40 30.93 -4.26
N ALA A 65 5.57 31.40 -3.32
CA ALA A 65 5.13 32.78 -3.30
C ALA A 65 6.30 33.76 -3.08
N LEU A 66 7.21 33.45 -2.14
CA LEU A 66 8.43 34.24 -1.91
C LEU A 66 9.34 34.25 -3.16
N ALA A 67 9.57 33.09 -3.77
CA ALA A 67 10.37 32.98 -4.99
C ALA A 67 9.74 33.78 -6.13
N ALA A 68 8.42 33.64 -6.34
CA ALA A 68 7.67 34.36 -7.36
C ALA A 68 7.79 35.88 -7.18
N ARG A 69 7.68 36.38 -5.93
CA ARG A 69 7.87 37.81 -5.62
C ARG A 69 9.29 38.29 -5.91
N VAL A 70 10.31 37.54 -5.50
CA VAL A 70 11.72 37.92 -5.71
C VAL A 70 12.09 37.92 -7.19
N THR A 71 11.56 36.97 -7.96
CA THR A 71 11.84 36.87 -9.40
C THR A 71 10.86 37.61 -10.29
N ARG A 72 9.79 38.19 -9.71
CA ARG A 72 8.66 38.82 -10.41
C ARG A 72 7.89 37.88 -11.36
N LEU A 73 7.98 36.56 -11.14
CA LEU A 73 7.23 35.55 -11.91
C LEU A 73 5.79 35.37 -11.43
N ASP A 74 5.36 36.16 -10.45
CA ASP A 74 3.99 36.24 -9.95
C ASP A 74 3.02 37.02 -10.87
N ARG A 75 3.55 37.64 -11.94
CA ARG A 75 2.83 38.42 -12.95
C ARG A 75 3.38 38.14 -14.35
N GLU A 76 2.64 38.54 -15.37
CA GLU A 76 3.12 38.53 -16.75
C GLU A 76 4.26 39.54 -16.94
N PRO A 77 5.33 39.20 -17.70
CA PRO A 77 6.42 40.14 -17.96
C PRO A 77 5.93 41.41 -18.68
N GLU A 78 6.35 42.58 -18.19
CA GLU A 78 5.92 43.89 -18.72
C GLU A 78 6.55 44.20 -20.10
N ASP A 79 7.69 43.59 -20.41
CA ASP A 79 8.50 43.89 -21.61
C ASP A 79 8.06 43.10 -22.87
N GLY A 80 6.93 42.40 -22.80
CA GLY A 80 6.42 41.55 -23.90
C GLY A 80 7.19 40.23 -24.07
N GLU A 81 8.05 39.89 -23.12
CA GLU A 81 8.68 38.58 -22.99
C GLU A 81 7.64 37.51 -22.59
N ASP A 82 7.77 36.30 -23.12
CA ASP A 82 6.95 35.16 -22.72
C ASP A 82 7.33 34.69 -21.31
N TRP A 83 6.35 34.48 -20.43
CA TRP A 83 6.58 34.08 -19.03
C TRP A 83 7.42 32.79 -18.92
N GLU A 84 7.22 31.82 -19.84
CA GLU A 84 8.02 30.59 -19.83
C GLU A 84 9.50 30.85 -20.14
N GLN A 85 9.79 31.83 -21.01
CA GLN A 85 11.14 32.25 -21.35
C GLN A 85 11.80 32.97 -20.18
N ALA A 86 11.11 33.93 -19.53
CA ALA A 86 11.62 34.62 -18.35
C ALA A 86 12.00 33.63 -17.23
N ARG A 87 11.17 32.60 -17.01
CA ARG A 87 11.47 31.54 -16.04
C ARG A 87 12.66 30.67 -16.48
N LEU A 88 12.79 30.37 -17.77
CA LEU A 88 13.93 29.63 -18.30
C LEU A 88 15.24 30.39 -18.10
N ASP A 89 15.25 31.71 -18.32
CA ASP A 89 16.41 32.56 -18.15
C ASP A 89 16.89 32.56 -16.69
N ILE A 90 15.96 32.60 -15.74
CA ILE A 90 16.27 32.44 -14.30
C ILE A 90 16.84 31.05 -14.01
N LEU A 91 16.25 29.98 -14.56
CA LEU A 91 16.77 28.63 -14.38
C LEU A 91 18.20 28.49 -14.94
N VAL A 92 18.50 29.12 -16.08
CA VAL A 92 19.84 29.15 -16.69
C VAL A 92 20.83 29.92 -15.83
N ALA A 93 20.41 31.02 -15.18
CA ALA A 93 21.24 31.77 -14.24
C ALA A 93 21.63 30.92 -13.02
N GLY A 94 20.75 30.00 -12.58
CA GLY A 94 21.06 29.01 -11.55
C GLY A 94 21.07 29.55 -10.12
N HIS A 95 20.68 30.81 -9.91
CA HIS A 95 20.55 31.44 -8.59
C HIS A 95 19.53 32.58 -8.61
N PHE A 96 19.06 33.01 -7.43
CA PHE A 96 18.28 34.24 -7.30
C PHE A 96 19.18 35.47 -7.37
N ASP A 97 18.69 36.60 -7.88
CA ASP A 97 19.41 37.88 -7.83
C ASP A 97 19.56 38.34 -6.35
N PRO A 98 20.80 38.48 -5.83
CA PRO A 98 21.02 38.96 -4.47
C PRO A 98 20.39 40.32 -4.18
N SER A 99 20.36 41.22 -5.18
CA SER A 99 19.80 42.56 -5.01
C SER A 99 18.27 42.52 -4.83
N ALA A 100 17.59 41.66 -5.59
CA ALA A 100 16.15 41.44 -5.46
C ALA A 100 15.78 40.78 -4.13
N LEU A 101 16.60 39.84 -3.64
CA LEU A 101 16.46 39.25 -2.30
C LEU A 101 16.57 40.34 -1.22
N ASP A 102 17.59 41.19 -1.31
CA ASP A 102 17.80 42.29 -0.38
C ASP A 102 16.64 43.28 -0.40
N GLU A 103 16.21 43.71 -1.57
CA GLU A 103 15.09 44.64 -1.73
C GLU A 103 13.82 44.10 -1.06
N TYR A 104 13.43 42.86 -1.37
CA TYR A 104 12.20 42.27 -0.86
C TYR A 104 12.24 42.06 0.66
N PHE A 105 13.28 41.40 1.17
CA PHE A 105 13.35 41.06 2.59
C PHE A 105 13.64 42.26 3.49
N ASN A 106 14.36 43.28 3.01
CA ASN A 106 14.52 44.53 3.77
C ASN A 106 13.20 45.29 3.89
N ARG A 107 12.39 45.32 2.81
CA ARG A 107 11.08 45.98 2.81
C ARG A 107 10.11 45.36 3.83
N TYR A 108 10.15 44.04 3.98
CA TYR A 108 9.20 43.30 4.83
C TYR A 108 9.83 42.69 6.10
N ALA A 109 11.05 43.08 6.48
CA ALA A 109 11.79 42.44 7.58
C ALA A 109 10.98 42.32 8.89
N ALA A 110 10.23 43.36 9.25
CA ALA A 110 9.40 43.40 10.46
C ALA A 110 8.19 42.44 10.44
N ARG A 111 7.90 41.80 9.31
CA ARG A 111 6.71 40.93 9.11
C ARG A 111 7.00 39.45 9.32
N PHE A 112 8.26 39.09 9.58
CA PHE A 112 8.74 37.72 9.70
C PHE A 112 9.14 37.33 11.13
N GLY A 113 8.81 38.14 12.14
CA GLY A 113 8.97 37.72 13.54
C GLY A 113 7.93 36.67 13.92
N LEU A 114 8.34 35.48 14.40
CA LEU A 114 7.38 34.43 14.77
C LEU A 114 6.51 34.85 15.96
N PHE A 115 7.10 35.61 16.89
CA PHE A 115 6.45 36.10 18.12
C PHE A 115 6.32 37.62 18.13
N ASP A 116 6.30 38.27 16.97
CA ASP A 116 6.09 39.71 16.91
C ASP A 116 4.75 40.08 17.57
N PRO A 117 4.71 41.06 18.48
CA PRO A 117 3.49 41.37 19.23
C PRO A 117 2.38 42.00 18.38
N ALA A 118 2.73 42.66 17.27
CA ALA A 118 1.79 43.41 16.46
C ALA A 118 1.43 42.70 15.14
N ARG A 119 2.40 42.03 14.51
CA ARG A 119 2.29 41.33 13.23
C ARG A 119 3.09 40.02 13.25
N PRO A 120 2.75 39.06 14.12
CA PRO A 120 3.42 37.77 14.15
C PRO A 120 3.24 37.06 12.81
N PHE A 121 4.32 36.47 12.29
CA PHE A 121 4.36 35.86 10.97
C PHE A 121 3.23 34.81 10.82
N LEU A 122 2.36 35.02 9.82
CA LEU A 122 1.21 34.16 9.47
C LEU A 122 0.24 33.85 10.63
N GLN A 123 0.15 34.73 11.62
CA GLN A 123 -0.70 34.57 12.80
C GLN A 123 -1.65 35.75 12.97
N ASP A 124 -2.69 35.58 13.79
CA ASP A 124 -3.64 36.65 14.13
C ASP A 124 -3.47 37.08 15.60
N PRO A 125 -2.79 38.21 15.87
CA PRO A 125 -2.52 38.66 17.24
C PRO A 125 -3.80 39.02 18.01
N ARG A 126 -4.89 39.35 17.29
CA ARG A 126 -6.18 39.71 17.90
C ARG A 126 -6.80 38.55 18.68
N LEU A 127 -6.35 37.31 18.45
CA LEU A 127 -6.87 36.13 19.15
C LEU A 127 -6.62 36.18 20.66
N ALA A 128 -5.56 36.86 21.12
CA ALA A 128 -5.30 37.02 22.55
C ALA A 128 -6.47 37.68 23.30
N GLU A 129 -7.15 38.63 22.64
CA GLU A 129 -8.29 39.36 23.20
C GLU A 129 -9.64 38.74 22.78
N GLN A 130 -9.72 38.22 21.56
CA GLN A 130 -10.97 37.73 20.97
C GLN A 130 -11.35 36.31 21.40
N CYS A 131 -10.42 35.56 22.01
CA CYS A 131 -10.66 34.19 22.48
C CYS A 131 -10.47 34.07 24.00
N GLN A 132 -11.49 33.58 24.69
CA GLN A 132 -11.45 33.37 26.14
C GLN A 132 -10.58 32.17 26.57
N LYS A 133 -10.38 31.19 25.67
CA LYS A 133 -9.66 29.96 25.97
C LYS A 133 -8.62 29.66 24.90
N ARG A 134 -7.42 29.32 25.36
CA ARG A 134 -6.35 28.75 24.54
C ARG A 134 -6.73 27.33 24.11
N ALA A 135 -6.18 26.93 22.98
CA ALA A 135 -6.42 25.62 22.37
C ALA A 135 -5.53 24.51 22.94
N GLY A 136 -4.40 24.87 23.57
CA GLY A 136 -3.40 23.92 24.08
C GLY A 136 -2.31 23.63 23.03
N VAL A 137 -1.06 23.54 23.49
CA VAL A 137 0.09 23.22 22.63
C VAL A 137 0.00 21.81 22.01
N ASN A 138 -0.63 20.86 22.68
CA ASN A 138 -0.84 19.51 22.11
C ASN A 138 -1.82 19.52 20.92
N LYS A 139 -2.73 20.50 20.85
CA LYS A 139 -3.61 20.68 19.69
C LYS A 139 -2.88 21.34 18.53
N LEU A 140 -1.90 22.20 18.80
CA LEU A 140 -1.00 22.74 17.78
C LEU A 140 -0.17 21.62 17.16
N ALA A 141 0.53 20.86 17.99
CA ALA A 141 1.49 19.84 17.55
C ALA A 141 0.81 18.65 16.87
N VAL A 142 0.97 18.55 15.55
CA VAL A 142 0.34 17.50 14.75
C VAL A 142 0.93 16.14 15.14
N GLY A 143 0.08 15.22 15.60
CA GLY A 143 0.48 13.89 16.07
C GLY A 143 0.62 13.76 17.60
N ARG A 144 0.51 14.85 18.38
CA ARG A 144 0.34 14.74 19.83
C ARG A 144 -1.13 14.44 20.18
N PRO A 145 -1.42 13.61 21.20
CA PRO A 145 -2.77 13.47 21.72
C PRO A 145 -3.22 14.79 22.35
N ALA A 146 -4.43 15.25 22.02
CA ALA A 146 -5.05 16.44 22.59
C ALA A 146 -6.48 16.14 23.08
N GLY A 147 -6.89 16.79 24.16
CA GLY A 147 -8.16 16.59 24.82
C GLY A 147 -8.35 15.15 25.28
N ASN A 148 -9.44 14.53 24.81
CA ASN A 148 -9.81 13.15 25.16
C ASN A 148 -9.14 12.09 24.28
N ASN A 149 -8.22 12.46 23.38
CA ASN A 149 -7.53 11.50 22.52
C ASN A 149 -6.55 10.65 23.32
N HIS A 150 -6.50 9.35 23.03
CA HIS A 150 -5.55 8.43 23.64
C HIS A 150 -4.11 8.71 23.19
N SER A 151 -3.16 8.63 24.12
CA SER A 151 -1.73 8.75 23.82
C SER A 151 -1.22 7.50 23.08
N TRP A 152 -0.83 7.64 21.80
CA TRP A 152 -0.35 6.52 20.97
C TRP A 152 1.15 6.58 20.67
N PHE A 153 1.71 7.75 20.36
CA PHE A 153 3.09 7.90 19.84
C PHE A 153 4.04 8.65 20.80
N GLY A 154 3.60 8.92 22.03
CA GLY A 154 4.41 9.57 23.06
C GLY A 154 3.68 9.68 24.39
N HIS A 155 4.41 10.06 25.45
CA HIS A 155 3.86 10.23 26.81
C HIS A 155 3.35 11.65 27.06
N HIS A 156 2.75 12.29 26.05
CA HIS A 156 2.14 13.61 26.22
C HIS A 156 0.77 13.49 26.88
N ARG A 157 0.50 14.40 27.81
CA ARG A 157 -0.78 14.57 28.50
C ARG A 157 -1.11 16.05 28.51
N ASP A 158 -2.38 16.41 28.39
CA ASP A 158 -2.79 17.81 28.43
C ASP A 158 -2.53 18.47 29.80
N GLU A 159 -2.62 17.70 30.88
CA GLU A 159 -2.34 18.17 32.25
C GLU A 159 -0.86 18.54 32.48
N ALA A 160 0.06 18.05 31.64
CA ALA A 160 1.49 18.27 31.74
C ALA A 160 2.10 18.43 30.33
N ALA A 161 1.55 19.36 29.55
CA ALA A 161 1.97 19.58 28.19
C ALA A 161 3.40 20.17 28.13
N LEU A 162 4.27 19.54 27.35
CA LEU A 162 5.62 20.02 27.12
C LEU A 162 5.62 21.07 25.99
N PRO A 163 6.44 22.13 26.07
CA PRO A 163 6.60 23.08 24.98
C PRO A 163 6.98 22.40 23.66
N VAL A 164 6.65 23.07 22.55
CA VAL A 164 7.03 22.66 21.20
C VAL A 164 8.18 23.56 20.73
N PRO A 165 9.29 22.98 20.23
CA PRO A 165 10.37 23.78 19.69
C PRO A 165 9.88 24.73 18.59
N ARG A 166 10.31 26.00 18.59
CA ARG A 166 9.84 27.02 17.62
C ARG A 166 9.87 26.57 16.15
N ARG A 167 10.91 25.83 15.76
CA ARG A 167 11.04 25.27 14.40
C ARG A 167 9.90 24.33 14.04
N GLN A 168 9.49 23.50 15.00
CA GLN A 168 8.37 22.56 14.82
C GLN A 168 7.04 23.30 14.88
N ALA A 169 6.92 24.31 15.76
CA ALA A 169 5.72 25.14 15.85
C ALA A 169 5.44 25.93 14.56
N LEU A 170 6.48 26.41 13.85
CA LEU A 170 6.34 27.01 12.52
C LEU A 170 5.73 26.01 11.52
N LEU A 171 6.22 24.77 11.50
CA LEU A 171 5.68 23.73 10.62
C LEU A 171 4.24 23.34 10.98
N ASP A 172 3.94 23.20 12.27
CA ASP A 172 2.59 22.88 12.75
C ASP A 172 1.60 24.02 12.51
N LEU A 173 2.04 25.28 12.64
CA LEU A 173 1.29 26.46 12.22
C LEU A 173 0.87 26.34 10.76
N LEU A 174 1.83 26.04 9.86
CA LEU A 174 1.54 25.85 8.44
C LEU A 174 0.56 24.69 8.20
N VAL A 175 0.69 23.57 8.94
CA VAL A 175 -0.30 22.47 8.82
C VAL A 175 -1.70 22.95 9.20
N TRP A 176 -1.87 23.75 10.25
CA TRP A 176 -3.18 24.29 10.63
C TRP A 176 -3.76 25.23 9.58
N LEU A 177 -2.94 26.08 8.96
CA LEU A 177 -3.40 27.02 7.93
C LEU A 177 -3.92 26.32 6.66
N TYR A 178 -3.37 25.15 6.31
CA TYR A 178 -3.70 24.44 5.06
C TYR A 178 -4.53 23.17 5.24
N TYR A 179 -4.25 22.38 6.28
CA TYR A 179 -4.84 21.05 6.53
C TYR A 179 -5.63 20.99 7.85
N GLY A 180 -5.95 22.14 8.46
CA GLY A 180 -6.71 22.22 9.71
C GLY A 180 -8.09 21.54 9.61
N ALA A 181 -8.47 20.83 10.67
CA ALA A 181 -9.76 20.14 10.76
C ALA A 181 -10.95 21.11 10.77
N SER A 182 -12.08 20.70 10.20
CA SER A 182 -13.36 21.41 10.38
C SER A 182 -14.03 21.02 11.71
N GLY A 183 -15.08 21.73 12.10
CA GLY A 183 -15.87 21.42 13.30
C GLY A 183 -15.77 22.51 14.37
N LYS A 184 -15.77 22.14 15.66
CA LYS A 184 -15.75 23.11 16.76
C LYS A 184 -14.33 23.35 17.29
N CYS A 185 -13.91 24.61 17.33
CA CYS A 185 -12.69 25.11 17.97
C CYS A 185 -13.02 26.06 19.12
N SER A 186 -12.00 26.68 19.73
CA SER A 186 -12.20 27.72 20.75
C SER A 186 -13.05 28.85 20.18
N ALA A 187 -14.05 29.32 20.95
CA ALA A 187 -14.92 30.39 20.49
C ALA A 187 -14.13 31.70 20.32
N ARG A 188 -14.38 32.39 19.19
CA ARG A 188 -13.86 33.71 18.88
C ARG A 188 -15.01 34.70 18.85
N THR A 189 -14.86 35.82 19.56
CA THR A 189 -15.86 36.89 19.58
C THR A 189 -15.41 38.03 18.67
N VAL A 190 -16.17 38.27 17.60
CA VAL A 190 -15.91 39.36 16.64
C VAL A 190 -17.19 40.15 16.46
N GLN A 191 -17.12 41.47 16.65
CA GLN A 191 -18.26 42.40 16.55
C GLN A 191 -19.44 41.95 17.44
N GLY A 192 -19.17 41.58 18.70
CA GLY A 192 -20.18 41.19 19.68
C GLY A 192 -20.77 39.78 19.52
N ARG A 193 -20.38 39.02 18.49
CA ARG A 193 -20.89 37.67 18.24
C ARG A 193 -19.79 36.62 18.42
N ALA A 194 -20.04 35.68 19.33
CA ALA A 194 -19.18 34.54 19.59
C ALA A 194 -19.56 33.35 18.71
N ASP A 195 -18.61 32.84 17.94
CA ASP A 195 -18.78 31.65 17.11
C ASP A 195 -17.61 30.67 17.35
N SER A 196 -17.91 29.37 17.32
CA SER A 196 -16.92 28.30 17.60
C SER A 196 -16.75 27.30 16.46
N ASN A 197 -17.62 27.30 15.46
CA ASN A 197 -17.51 26.43 14.29
C ASN A 197 -16.47 26.98 13.30
N THR A 198 -15.68 26.10 12.71
CA THR A 198 -14.66 26.40 11.69
C THR A 198 -14.83 25.51 10.47
N LYS A 199 -14.49 26.07 9.30
CA LYS A 199 -14.37 25.31 8.05
C LYS A 199 -13.06 24.52 8.04
N ALA A 200 -12.96 23.58 7.12
CA ALA A 200 -11.73 22.83 6.89
C ALA A 200 -10.69 23.72 6.21
N GLY A 201 -9.40 23.44 6.45
CA GLY A 201 -8.32 24.06 5.69
C GLY A 201 -8.43 23.75 4.19
N PRO A 202 -7.90 24.61 3.31
CA PRO A 202 -8.06 24.50 1.86
C PRO A 202 -7.53 23.20 1.25
N LEU A 203 -6.61 22.51 1.91
CA LEU A 203 -6.00 21.25 1.47
C LEU A 203 -6.39 20.06 2.34
N ARG A 204 -7.34 20.22 3.28
CA ARG A 204 -7.79 19.12 4.13
C ARG A 204 -8.23 17.93 3.26
N SER A 205 -7.65 16.75 3.52
CA SER A 205 -7.83 15.51 2.74
C SER A 205 -7.31 15.51 1.29
N ALA A 206 -6.72 16.59 0.78
CA ALA A 206 -6.23 16.67 -0.60
C ALA A 206 -4.81 16.10 -0.74
N LEU A 207 -4.48 15.62 -1.93
CA LEU A 207 -3.12 15.20 -2.32
C LEU A 207 -2.54 16.24 -3.29
N SER A 208 -1.43 16.87 -2.90
CA SER A 208 -0.72 17.87 -3.70
C SER A 208 0.46 17.27 -4.44
N TYR A 209 0.80 17.86 -5.59
CA TYR A 209 1.86 17.40 -6.49
C TYR A 209 2.80 18.56 -6.80
N HIS A 210 4.08 18.36 -6.53
CA HIS A 210 5.12 19.38 -6.59
C HIS A 210 6.25 18.93 -7.53
N PRO A 211 6.76 19.81 -8.43
CA PRO A 211 7.98 19.51 -9.18
C PRO A 211 9.19 19.55 -8.25
N VAL A 212 10.17 18.67 -8.48
CA VAL A 212 11.43 18.59 -7.71
C VAL A 212 12.60 18.48 -8.68
N GLY A 213 13.49 19.47 -8.65
CA GLY A 213 14.73 19.52 -9.44
C GLY A 213 15.92 18.87 -8.72
N GLU A 214 17.14 19.15 -9.18
CA GLU A 214 18.38 18.69 -8.53
C GLU A 214 18.73 19.53 -7.29
N SER A 215 18.31 20.80 -7.30
CA SER A 215 18.47 21.75 -6.20
C SER A 215 17.12 22.31 -5.71
N LEU A 216 17.10 22.90 -4.52
CA LEU A 216 15.96 23.64 -4.00
C LEU A 216 15.66 24.86 -4.88
N PHE A 217 16.69 25.52 -5.42
CA PHE A 217 16.50 26.61 -6.38
C PHE A 217 15.63 26.17 -7.56
N GLU A 218 16.03 25.13 -8.27
CA GLU A 218 15.25 24.59 -9.39
C GLU A 218 13.84 24.17 -8.98
N THR A 219 13.72 23.52 -7.81
CA THR A 219 12.43 23.11 -7.23
C THR A 219 11.50 24.30 -7.00
N LEU A 220 12.03 25.41 -6.49
CA LEU A 220 11.26 26.63 -6.24
C LEU A 220 10.83 27.31 -7.53
N ILE A 221 11.76 27.51 -8.47
CA ILE A 221 11.45 28.19 -9.75
C ILE A 221 10.47 27.37 -10.60
N ALA A 222 10.64 26.05 -10.68
CA ALA A 222 9.72 25.19 -11.41
C ALA A 222 8.33 25.07 -10.74
N GLY A 223 8.27 25.30 -9.43
CA GLY A 223 7.03 25.26 -8.67
C GLY A 223 6.18 26.51 -8.77
N ILE A 224 6.68 27.61 -9.33
CA ILE A 224 5.89 28.84 -9.53
C ILE A 224 4.84 28.58 -10.62
N PRO A 225 3.53 28.74 -10.33
CA PRO A 225 2.51 28.58 -11.35
C PRO A 225 2.51 29.78 -12.30
N ASN A 226 2.22 29.55 -13.57
CA ASN A 226 1.97 30.63 -14.52
C ASN A 226 0.78 31.48 -14.02
N PRO A 227 0.89 32.82 -13.99
CA PRO A 227 -0.18 33.71 -13.55
C PRO A 227 -1.42 33.55 -14.44
N ASP A 228 -2.50 33.05 -13.86
CA ASP A 228 -3.75 32.86 -14.58
C ASP A 228 -4.36 34.21 -14.96
N VAL A 229 -4.54 34.44 -16.27
CA VAL A 229 -5.12 35.65 -16.89
C VAL A 229 -6.46 36.06 -16.25
N ARG A 230 -7.15 35.15 -15.55
CA ARG A 230 -8.39 35.44 -14.83
C ARG A 230 -8.22 36.32 -13.58
N TYR A 231 -7.00 36.50 -13.08
CA TYR A 231 -6.70 37.27 -11.88
C TYR A 231 -5.81 38.49 -12.22
N GLU A 232 -6.41 39.53 -12.79
CA GLU A 232 -5.72 40.77 -13.18
C GLU A 232 -5.65 41.81 -12.03
N ASP A 233 -5.17 41.42 -10.84
CA ASP A 233 -4.85 42.39 -9.77
C ASP A 233 -3.32 42.51 -9.60
N PRO A 234 -2.71 43.63 -10.03
CA PRO A 234 -1.27 43.85 -9.94
C PRO A 234 -0.69 43.79 -8.53
N ASP A 235 -1.51 44.01 -7.48
CA ASP A 235 -1.01 44.10 -6.11
C ASP A 235 -0.87 42.72 -5.44
N ASP A 236 -1.79 41.78 -5.74
CA ASP A 236 -1.92 40.41 -5.20
C ASP A 236 -1.13 40.09 -3.90
N PRO A 237 -1.39 40.75 -2.76
CA PRO A 237 -0.49 40.66 -1.61
C PRO A 237 -0.58 39.33 -0.87
N CYS A 238 0.59 38.75 -0.56
CA CYS A 238 0.72 37.71 0.45
C CYS A 238 0.22 38.23 1.81
N PRO A 239 -0.27 37.36 2.73
CA PRO A 239 -0.75 37.79 4.03
C PRO A 239 0.24 38.64 4.84
N TRP A 240 1.54 38.36 4.74
CA TRP A 240 2.58 39.13 5.42
C TRP A 240 2.90 40.46 4.74
N GLU A 241 2.45 40.71 3.51
CA GLU A 241 2.67 41.98 2.79
C GLU A 241 1.56 43.01 3.07
N ARG A 242 0.35 42.54 3.41
CA ARG A 242 -0.83 43.41 3.64
C ARG A 242 -0.56 44.43 4.75
N GLU A 243 -0.90 45.69 4.53
CA GLU A 243 -0.74 46.72 5.58
C GLU A 243 -1.62 46.39 6.80
N ASP A 244 -2.90 46.10 6.57
CA ASP A 244 -3.86 45.80 7.64
C ASP A 244 -4.19 44.30 7.78
N LEU A 245 -4.69 43.92 8.95
CA LEU A 245 -5.24 42.59 9.18
C LEU A 245 -6.67 42.54 8.61
N PRO A 246 -6.99 41.54 7.76
CA PRO A 246 -8.33 41.41 7.19
C PRO A 246 -9.44 41.28 8.25
N ASP A 247 -10.65 41.73 7.91
CA ASP A 247 -11.84 41.51 8.72
C ASP A 247 -12.20 40.02 8.75
N PRO A 248 -12.24 39.35 9.92
CA PRO A 248 -12.66 37.96 10.04
C PRO A 248 -14.08 37.68 9.51
N ARG A 249 -14.95 38.70 9.49
CA ARG A 249 -16.31 38.59 8.94
C ARG A 249 -16.42 39.10 7.50
N GLY A 250 -15.33 39.55 6.90
CA GLY A 250 -15.28 39.99 5.51
C GLY A 250 -15.10 38.84 4.52
N LEU A 251 -15.33 39.14 3.25
CA LEU A 251 -15.05 38.24 2.14
C LEU A 251 -13.55 38.11 1.91
N THR A 252 -13.06 36.87 1.85
CA THR A 252 -11.67 36.60 1.47
C THR A 252 -11.55 36.61 -0.04
N GLN A 253 -10.70 37.48 -0.60
CA GLN A 253 -10.45 37.56 -2.04
C GLN A 253 -9.13 36.89 -2.39
N VAL A 254 -9.15 36.09 -3.46
CA VAL A 254 -7.94 35.64 -4.18
C VAL A 254 -7.80 36.52 -5.42
N ARG A 255 -6.62 37.10 -5.56
CA ARG A 255 -6.26 38.19 -6.48
C ARG A 255 -5.19 37.80 -7.50
N GLY A 256 -4.55 36.65 -7.35
CA GLY A 256 -3.48 36.17 -8.21
C GLY A 256 -2.74 34.97 -7.61
N VAL A 257 -1.50 34.74 -8.06
CA VAL A 257 -0.63 33.65 -7.61
C VAL A 257 -0.40 33.68 -6.09
N CYS A 258 0.10 34.79 -5.56
CA CYS A 258 0.51 34.95 -4.17
C CYS A 258 -0.64 34.72 -3.19
N SER A 259 -1.78 35.39 -3.37
CA SER A 259 -2.93 35.18 -2.48
C SER A 259 -3.61 33.82 -2.69
N SER A 260 -3.56 33.23 -3.89
CA SER A 260 -4.03 31.86 -4.13
C SER A 260 -3.20 30.84 -3.35
N LEU A 261 -1.89 31.03 -3.29
CA LEU A 261 -0.99 30.11 -2.58
C LEU A 261 -1.04 30.28 -1.06
N THR A 262 -1.21 31.50 -0.56
CA THR A 262 -0.97 31.83 0.86
C THR A 262 -2.16 32.44 1.60
N GLY A 263 -3.16 32.95 0.89
CA GLY A 263 -4.27 33.74 1.43
C GLY A 263 -5.57 32.97 1.71
N ARG A 264 -5.57 31.64 1.60
CA ARG A 264 -6.80 30.80 1.65
C ARG A 264 -7.10 30.14 2.99
N ALA A 265 -6.31 30.42 4.03
CA ALA A 265 -6.44 29.79 5.34
C ALA A 265 -7.84 30.02 5.94
N GLN A 266 -8.44 28.94 6.45
CA GLN A 266 -9.74 28.99 7.15
C GLN A 266 -9.59 29.03 8.68
N HIS A 267 -8.36 28.83 9.16
CA HIS A 267 -8.00 28.83 10.57
C HIS A 267 -7.12 30.03 10.89
N ALA A 268 -7.36 30.67 12.03
CA ALA A 268 -6.48 31.65 12.63
C ALA A 268 -5.76 31.01 13.81
N VAL A 269 -4.45 31.25 13.89
CA VAL A 269 -3.58 30.70 14.92
C VAL A 269 -2.78 31.85 15.56
N LEU A 270 -2.51 31.73 16.85
CA LEU A 270 -1.59 32.59 17.58
C LEU A 270 -0.78 31.73 18.56
N LEU A 271 0.54 31.70 18.38
CA LEU A 271 1.45 30.97 19.24
C LEU A 271 1.70 31.76 20.52
N VAL A 272 1.78 31.06 21.65
CA VAL A 272 2.11 31.64 22.95
C VAL A 272 3.50 31.13 23.33
N PRO A 273 4.51 32.02 23.40
CA PRO A 273 5.85 31.61 23.75
C PRO A 273 5.91 31.11 25.21
N ASP A 274 6.90 30.27 25.48
CA ASP A 274 7.24 29.84 26.83
C ASP A 274 7.91 30.97 27.63
N ALA A 275 8.26 30.70 28.89
CA ALA A 275 8.87 31.70 29.76
C ALA A 275 10.24 32.18 29.25
N SER A 276 10.94 31.37 28.43
CA SER A 276 12.20 31.75 27.81
C SER A 276 12.02 32.61 26.55
N GLY A 277 10.81 32.69 26.00
CA GLY A 277 10.55 33.41 24.75
C GLY A 277 11.03 32.67 23.50
N HIS A 278 11.56 31.46 23.65
CA HIS A 278 12.18 30.72 22.56
C HIS A 278 11.26 29.65 21.98
N ASP A 279 10.54 28.91 22.81
CA ASP A 279 9.70 27.79 22.39
C ASP A 279 8.21 28.11 22.61
N VAL A 280 7.32 27.23 22.15
CA VAL A 280 5.87 27.46 22.24
C VAL A 280 5.27 26.66 23.38
N ALA A 281 4.74 27.35 24.39
CA ALA A 281 4.08 26.72 25.54
C ALA A 281 2.58 26.49 25.33
N ASP A 282 1.93 27.29 24.47
CA ASP A 282 0.50 27.19 24.19
C ASP A 282 0.16 27.81 22.82
N ALA A 283 -1.09 27.69 22.37
CA ALA A 283 -1.57 28.34 21.17
C ALA A 283 -3.07 28.65 21.24
N TYR A 284 -3.50 29.69 20.52
CA TYR A 284 -4.90 29.89 20.14
C TYR A 284 -5.10 29.31 18.74
N ILE A 285 -6.19 28.56 18.54
CA ILE A 285 -6.57 27.98 17.25
C ILE A 285 -8.09 28.10 17.11
N THR A 286 -8.54 28.84 16.09
CA THR A 286 -9.97 29.08 15.81
C THR A 286 -10.19 29.40 14.34
N TRP A 287 -11.39 29.81 13.96
CA TRP A 287 -11.73 30.22 12.60
C TRP A 287 -11.09 31.58 12.24
N ALA A 288 -10.55 31.67 11.01
CA ALA A 288 -10.06 32.93 10.45
C ALA A 288 -11.18 33.74 9.80
N TYR A 289 -11.98 33.08 8.95
CA TYR A 289 -13.04 33.72 8.17
C TYR A 289 -14.37 32.96 8.26
N ARG A 290 -15.50 33.66 8.11
CA ARG A 290 -16.85 33.04 8.13
C ARG A 290 -17.37 32.72 6.73
N ASP A 291 -17.11 33.59 5.78
CA ASP A 291 -17.57 33.42 4.41
C ASP A 291 -16.61 32.52 3.63
N ASP A 292 -17.07 32.00 2.50
CA ASP A 292 -16.20 31.24 1.61
C ASP A 292 -15.21 32.19 0.92
N VAL A 293 -14.08 31.65 0.49
CA VAL A 293 -13.17 32.39 -0.40
C VAL A 293 -13.95 32.73 -1.68
N ALA A 294 -13.92 34.00 -2.08
CA ALA A 294 -14.61 34.46 -3.26
C ALA A 294 -13.98 33.88 -4.53
N GLY A 295 -14.83 33.42 -5.46
CA GLY A 295 -14.42 32.92 -6.77
C GLY A 295 -14.14 31.41 -6.82
N ASP A 296 -14.05 30.88 -8.03
CA ASP A 296 -13.69 29.48 -8.29
C ASP A 296 -12.17 29.35 -8.34
N VAL A 297 -11.54 29.22 -7.17
CA VAL A 297 -10.08 29.16 -7.04
C VAL A 297 -9.61 27.71 -7.10
N HIS A 298 -8.93 27.37 -8.20
CA HIS A 298 -8.32 26.05 -8.37
C HIS A 298 -6.86 26.09 -7.93
N ASP A 299 -6.50 25.25 -6.97
CA ASP A 299 -5.11 25.09 -6.53
C ASP A 299 -4.26 24.46 -7.65
N PRO A 300 -3.10 25.05 -8.01
CA PRO A 300 -2.32 24.64 -9.17
C PRO A 300 -1.54 23.33 -8.97
N TYR A 301 -1.53 22.79 -7.75
CA TYR A 301 -0.82 21.56 -7.39
C TYR A 301 -1.76 20.37 -7.16
N LEU A 302 -3.07 20.52 -7.39
CA LEU A 302 -4.04 19.44 -7.20
C LEU A 302 -4.48 18.84 -8.54
N ILE A 303 -4.66 17.52 -8.56
CA ILE A 303 -5.44 16.86 -9.60
C ILE A 303 -6.92 17.11 -9.32
N TRP A 304 -7.64 17.64 -10.31
CA TRP A 304 -9.08 17.89 -10.19
C TRP A 304 -9.90 16.87 -10.99
N GLN A 305 -11.03 16.46 -10.43
CA GLN A 305 -11.94 15.46 -11.00
C GLN A 305 -13.38 15.93 -10.96
N LEU A 306 -14.15 15.62 -12.01
CA LEU A 306 -15.59 15.80 -11.99
C LEU A 306 -16.29 14.56 -11.43
N SER A 307 -17.17 14.79 -10.46
CA SER A 307 -18.12 13.78 -10.00
C SER A 307 -19.19 13.51 -11.06
N LYS A 308 -19.94 12.42 -10.91
CA LYS A 308 -21.11 12.13 -11.77
C LYS A 308 -22.18 13.23 -11.73
N ALA A 309 -22.21 14.03 -10.66
CA ALA A 309 -23.12 15.16 -10.50
C ALA A 309 -22.56 16.48 -11.07
N GLY A 310 -21.38 16.46 -11.70
CA GLY A 310 -20.75 17.66 -12.26
C GLY A 310 -19.93 18.50 -11.26
N ASN A 311 -19.89 18.13 -9.97
CA ASN A 311 -19.09 18.84 -8.98
C ASN A 311 -17.59 18.51 -9.16
N LEU A 312 -16.75 19.55 -9.19
CA LEU A 312 -15.30 19.43 -9.20
C LEU A 312 -14.78 19.14 -7.79
N TYR A 313 -13.87 18.17 -7.65
CA TYR A 313 -13.22 17.85 -6.38
C TYR A 313 -11.76 17.45 -6.58
N ALA A 314 -10.93 17.75 -5.59
CA ALA A 314 -9.52 17.41 -5.61
C ALA A 314 -9.31 15.90 -5.35
N ARG A 315 -8.29 15.32 -5.99
CA ARG A 315 -7.80 13.97 -5.65
C ARG A 315 -7.48 13.94 -4.16
N ARG A 316 -8.09 13.00 -3.44
CA ARG A 316 -7.85 12.82 -2.02
C ARG A 316 -6.52 12.12 -1.75
N ALA A 317 -5.88 12.49 -0.66
CA ALA A 317 -4.80 11.70 -0.08
C ALA A 317 -5.39 10.41 0.50
N ASP A 318 -4.77 9.29 0.15
CA ASP A 318 -5.17 7.94 0.57
C ASP A 318 -3.88 7.17 0.84
N ALA A 319 -3.65 6.77 2.10
CA ALA A 319 -2.43 6.08 2.50
C ALA A 319 -2.31 4.67 1.88
N GLY A 320 -3.41 4.12 1.35
CA GLY A 320 -3.43 2.89 0.56
C GLY A 320 -3.17 3.11 -0.94
N ARG A 321 -2.91 4.34 -1.40
CA ARG A 321 -2.72 4.67 -2.82
C ARG A 321 -1.33 5.25 -3.10
N ALA A 322 -0.52 4.47 -3.81
CA ALA A 322 0.80 4.88 -4.27
C ALA A 322 0.75 5.78 -5.52
N LEU A 323 1.78 6.64 -5.68
CA LEU A 323 1.89 7.68 -6.70
C LEU A 323 1.73 7.18 -8.14
N TRP A 324 2.27 6.01 -8.48
CA TRP A 324 2.20 5.45 -9.83
C TRP A 324 0.76 5.28 -10.35
N ARG A 325 -0.21 5.17 -9.44
CA ARG A 325 -1.63 5.06 -9.78
C ARG A 325 -2.24 6.38 -10.26
N ASP A 326 -1.58 7.50 -10.01
CA ASP A 326 -1.98 8.83 -10.47
C ASP A 326 -1.13 9.31 -11.67
N LEU A 327 -0.24 8.45 -12.19
CA LEU A 327 0.71 8.84 -13.24
C LEU A 327 0.04 9.35 -14.50
N ASP A 328 -1.06 8.74 -14.94
CA ASP A 328 -1.77 9.17 -16.16
C ASP A 328 -2.24 10.63 -16.06
N ALA A 329 -2.72 11.02 -14.87
CA ALA A 329 -3.20 12.36 -14.58
C ALA A 329 -2.07 13.38 -14.42
N LEU A 330 -0.84 12.91 -14.19
CA LEU A 330 0.36 13.75 -14.05
C LEU A 330 1.15 13.86 -15.35
N ALA A 331 1.08 12.84 -16.21
CA ALA A 331 1.84 12.74 -17.44
C ALA A 331 1.08 13.25 -18.67
N PHE A 332 -0.26 13.15 -18.69
CA PHE A 332 -1.06 13.39 -19.89
C PHE A 332 -2.19 14.39 -19.64
N GLN A 333 -2.35 15.35 -20.57
CA GLN A 333 -3.45 16.32 -20.55
C GLN A 333 -4.81 15.67 -20.82
N GLU A 334 -4.84 14.60 -21.62
CA GLU A 334 -6.01 13.76 -21.85
C GLU A 334 -5.83 12.39 -21.20
N THR A 335 -6.63 12.07 -20.18
CA THR A 335 -6.67 10.74 -19.59
C THR A 335 -7.54 9.79 -20.41
N ALA A 336 -7.25 8.48 -20.37
CA ALA A 336 -8.09 7.48 -21.04
C ALA A 336 -9.43 7.21 -20.30
N ASP A 337 -9.55 7.68 -19.05
CA ASP A 337 -10.71 7.46 -18.19
C ASP A 337 -11.87 8.40 -18.51
N SER A 338 -13.12 7.93 -18.29
CA SER A 338 -14.35 8.70 -18.53
C SER A 338 -14.56 9.87 -17.56
N SER A 339 -13.83 9.91 -16.45
CA SER A 339 -13.78 11.07 -15.58
C SER A 339 -12.89 12.13 -16.23
N GLN A 340 -13.39 13.34 -16.46
CA GLN A 340 -12.59 14.47 -16.93
C GLN A 340 -11.58 14.87 -15.84
N ILE A 341 -10.50 14.10 -15.74
CA ILE A 341 -9.38 14.34 -14.82
C ILE A 341 -8.56 15.48 -15.42
N ARG A 342 -8.25 16.48 -14.60
CA ARG A 342 -7.40 17.61 -14.98
C ARG A 342 -6.05 17.50 -14.29
N GLN A 343 -4.98 17.55 -15.07
CA GLN A 343 -3.61 17.63 -14.59
C GLN A 343 -3.44 18.89 -13.71
N PRO A 344 -2.58 18.86 -12.67
CA PRO A 344 -2.30 20.07 -11.91
C PRO A 344 -1.66 21.13 -12.82
N PRO A 345 -2.20 22.36 -12.87
CA PRO A 345 -1.74 23.43 -13.75
C PRO A 345 -0.23 23.69 -13.73
N VAL A 346 0.44 23.54 -12.57
CA VAL A 346 1.89 23.74 -12.47
C VAL A 346 2.68 22.85 -13.44
N PHE A 347 2.18 21.64 -13.75
CA PHE A 347 2.86 20.73 -14.66
C PHE A 347 2.67 21.14 -16.13
N ALA A 348 1.61 21.87 -16.49
CA ALA A 348 1.32 22.17 -17.91
C ALA A 348 2.49 22.87 -18.62
N HIS A 349 3.20 23.73 -17.89
CA HIS A 349 4.28 24.56 -18.40
C HIS A 349 5.65 24.15 -17.86
N LEU A 350 5.87 22.95 -17.31
CA LEU A 350 7.21 22.61 -16.78
C LEU A 350 8.28 22.53 -17.88
N PRO A 351 9.54 22.93 -17.57
CA PRO A 351 10.66 22.77 -18.49
C PRO A 351 10.88 21.33 -18.95
N ARG A 352 11.61 21.17 -20.07
CA ARG A 352 11.70 19.93 -20.86
C ARG A 352 12.49 18.76 -20.23
N SER A 353 13.10 18.89 -19.06
CA SER A 353 13.78 17.76 -18.38
C SER A 353 14.17 18.10 -16.96
N GLY A 354 14.46 17.09 -16.13
CA GLY A 354 15.11 17.26 -14.82
C GLY A 354 14.16 17.33 -13.62
N PHE A 355 12.84 17.46 -13.84
CA PHE A 355 11.87 17.65 -12.76
C PHE A 355 11.09 16.39 -12.42
N ARG A 356 11.36 15.80 -11.26
CA ARG A 356 10.55 14.71 -10.69
C ARG A 356 9.23 15.23 -10.12
N VAL A 357 8.28 14.33 -9.92
CA VAL A 357 6.99 14.66 -9.31
C VAL A 357 6.91 14.11 -7.90
N GLN A 358 6.76 14.99 -6.92
CA GLN A 358 6.56 14.67 -5.51
C GLN A 358 5.08 14.80 -5.15
N ALA A 359 4.47 13.74 -4.65
CA ALA A 359 3.14 13.78 -4.05
C ALA A 359 3.27 13.96 -2.54
N LEU A 360 2.50 14.89 -1.97
CA LEU A 360 2.47 15.21 -0.55
C LEU A 360 1.02 15.37 -0.09
N GLY A 361 0.66 14.76 1.03
CA GLY A 361 -0.69 14.88 1.54
C GLY A 361 -0.88 14.29 2.92
N PHE A 362 -2.12 14.34 3.37
CA PHE A 362 -2.55 13.82 4.65
C PHE A 362 -3.87 13.09 4.44
N ASP A 363 -3.85 11.75 4.55
CA ASP A 363 -5.06 10.93 4.55
C ASP A 363 -5.87 11.26 5.79
N GLN A 364 -7.00 11.89 5.53
CA GLN A 364 -7.89 12.41 6.55
C GLN A 364 -9.32 12.41 6.00
N ASP A 365 -10.33 12.40 6.89
CA ASP A 365 -11.74 12.47 6.49
C ASP A 365 -12.16 13.89 6.03
N GLY A 366 -13.45 14.22 5.89
CA GLY A 366 -13.84 15.61 5.60
C GLY A 366 -13.89 16.52 6.84
N GLN A 367 -13.66 15.97 8.03
CA GLN A 367 -14.00 16.59 9.30
C GLN A 367 -12.78 16.71 10.21
N ALA A 368 -12.63 15.78 11.15
CA ALA A 368 -11.67 15.86 12.24
C ALA A 368 -10.93 14.54 12.50
N LYS A 369 -11.09 13.54 11.63
CA LYS A 369 -10.33 12.30 11.71
C LYS A 369 -9.13 12.37 10.78
N ASP A 370 -7.98 12.10 11.37
CA ASP A 370 -6.70 11.98 10.68
C ASP A 370 -6.27 10.52 10.68
N THR A 371 -5.82 10.02 9.52
CA THR A 371 -5.43 8.62 9.34
C THR A 371 -3.92 8.50 9.28
N GLN A 372 -3.28 9.06 8.24
CA GLN A 372 -1.85 8.85 7.98
C GLN A 372 -1.28 9.88 6.99
N PHE A 373 -0.01 10.23 7.12
CA PHE A 373 0.69 11.05 6.14
C PHE A 373 0.95 10.29 4.84
N VAL A 374 0.87 11.00 3.71
CA VAL A 374 1.08 10.44 2.38
C VAL A 374 2.23 11.18 1.70
N ALA A 375 3.23 10.45 1.23
CA ALA A 375 4.30 10.98 0.40
C ALA A 375 4.70 9.98 -0.68
N GLY A 376 5.06 10.48 -1.86
CA GLY A 376 5.59 9.68 -2.96
C GLY A 376 6.46 10.55 -3.87
N LEU A 377 7.35 9.93 -4.62
CA LEU A 377 8.27 10.65 -5.51
C LEU A 377 8.57 9.77 -6.73
N THR A 378 8.49 10.31 -7.93
CA THR A 378 8.78 9.53 -9.14
C THR A 378 10.25 9.09 -9.17
N PRO A 379 10.57 7.90 -9.72
CA PRO A 379 11.96 7.49 -9.90
C PRO A 379 12.75 8.47 -10.79
N PRO A 380 14.07 8.66 -10.58
CA PRO A 380 14.89 9.58 -11.38
C PRO A 380 14.81 9.38 -12.89
N GLN A 381 14.65 8.13 -13.35
CA GLN A 381 14.51 7.82 -14.77
C GLN A 381 13.16 8.26 -15.38
N PHE A 382 12.18 8.66 -14.55
CA PHE A 382 10.83 9.10 -14.92
C PHE A 382 10.53 10.48 -14.34
N ASP A 383 11.32 11.47 -14.78
CA ASP A 383 10.96 12.87 -14.60
C ASP A 383 9.69 13.23 -15.42
N ALA A 384 9.13 14.41 -15.17
CA ALA A 384 7.89 14.86 -15.79
C ALA A 384 7.97 14.92 -17.32
N ALA A 385 9.14 15.22 -17.89
CA ALA A 385 9.32 15.32 -19.32
C ALA A 385 9.41 13.96 -20.00
N ARG A 386 10.21 13.05 -19.45
CA ARG A 386 10.31 11.66 -19.92
C ARG A 386 8.96 10.96 -19.84
N LEU A 387 8.14 11.29 -18.84
CA LEU A 387 6.76 10.81 -18.75
C LEU A 387 5.89 11.33 -19.91
N ARG A 388 6.04 12.60 -20.32
CA ARG A 388 5.33 13.16 -21.49
C ARG A 388 5.80 12.57 -22.81
N GLU A 389 7.10 12.29 -22.95
CA GLU A 389 7.67 11.62 -24.13
C GLU A 389 7.05 10.23 -24.36
N GLN A 390 6.55 9.58 -23.30
CA GLN A 390 5.77 8.35 -23.40
C GLN A 390 4.35 8.55 -23.93
N GLY A 391 3.98 9.73 -24.44
CA GLY A 391 2.65 10.02 -24.99
C GLY A 391 2.17 9.02 -26.05
N GLN A 392 3.09 8.51 -26.88
CA GLN A 392 2.77 7.44 -27.85
C GLN A 392 2.37 6.12 -27.18
N ASN A 393 2.88 5.86 -25.98
CA ASN A 393 2.56 4.69 -25.15
C ASN A 393 1.43 4.96 -24.13
N ARG A 394 0.78 6.13 -24.14
CA ARG A 394 -0.24 6.53 -23.15
C ARG A 394 -1.28 5.45 -22.87
N LEU A 395 -1.89 4.88 -23.91
CA LEU A 395 -2.90 3.82 -23.76
C LEU A 395 -2.32 2.53 -23.15
N ARG A 396 -1.06 2.22 -23.45
CA ARG A 396 -0.34 1.05 -22.91
C ARG A 396 0.03 1.25 -21.44
N ILE A 397 0.42 2.45 -21.06
CA ILE A 397 0.69 2.84 -19.67
C ILE A 397 -0.60 2.80 -18.85
N ALA A 398 -1.69 3.36 -19.37
CA ALA A 398 -3.01 3.29 -18.76
C ALA A 398 -3.46 1.83 -18.57
N SER A 399 -3.27 0.98 -19.59
CA SER A 399 -3.58 -0.47 -19.51
C SER A 399 -2.72 -1.19 -18.47
N LEU A 400 -1.42 -0.87 -18.38
CA LEU A 400 -0.52 -1.41 -17.37
C LEU A 400 -0.98 -1.00 -15.96
N ARG A 401 -1.39 0.26 -15.78
CA ARG A 401 -1.92 0.76 -14.51
C ARG A 401 -3.21 0.04 -14.15
N GLU A 402 -4.17 0.00 -15.06
CA GLU A 402 -5.48 -0.62 -14.88
C GLU A 402 -5.34 -2.12 -14.53
N ALA A 403 -4.41 -2.83 -15.16
CA ALA A 403 -4.11 -4.23 -14.81
C ALA A 403 -3.64 -4.37 -13.35
N GLY A 404 -2.76 -3.47 -12.90
CA GLY A 404 -2.29 -3.45 -11.52
C GLY A 404 -3.40 -3.10 -10.52
N GLU A 405 -4.23 -2.09 -10.81
CA GLU A 405 -5.35 -1.71 -9.95
C GLU A 405 -6.43 -2.78 -9.88
N THR A 406 -6.82 -3.32 -11.04
CA THR A 406 -7.81 -4.40 -11.15
C THR A 406 -7.39 -5.62 -10.33
N MET A 407 -6.13 -6.03 -10.41
CA MET A 407 -5.65 -7.16 -9.64
C MET A 407 -5.62 -6.87 -8.13
N GLY A 408 -5.29 -5.64 -7.72
CA GLY A 408 -5.39 -5.22 -6.32
C GLY A 408 -6.81 -5.34 -5.78
N PHE A 409 -7.81 -4.82 -6.51
CA PHE A 409 -9.23 -4.93 -6.13
C PHE A 409 -9.72 -6.37 -6.11
N ARG A 410 -9.28 -7.20 -7.06
CA ARG A 410 -9.61 -8.63 -7.10
C ARG A 410 -9.02 -9.38 -5.92
N LEU A 411 -7.77 -9.11 -5.55
CA LEU A 411 -7.12 -9.70 -4.39
C LEU A 411 -7.85 -9.31 -3.10
N GLU A 412 -8.16 -8.03 -2.94
CA GLU A 412 -8.93 -7.52 -1.81
C GLU A 412 -10.30 -8.19 -1.71
N ARG A 413 -11.07 -8.21 -2.80
CA ARG A 413 -12.38 -8.87 -2.87
C ARG A 413 -12.29 -10.37 -2.59
N SER A 414 -11.27 -11.04 -3.11
CA SER A 414 -11.00 -12.46 -2.85
C SER A 414 -10.78 -12.70 -1.36
N ALA A 415 -9.96 -11.88 -0.70
CA ALA A 415 -9.71 -11.98 0.75
C ALA A 415 -10.98 -11.72 1.59
N LYS A 416 -11.76 -10.67 1.26
CA LYS A 416 -13.03 -10.37 1.97
C LYS A 416 -14.04 -11.50 1.81
N LYS A 417 -14.19 -12.04 0.59
CA LYS A 417 -15.11 -13.14 0.29
C LYS A 417 -14.69 -14.42 1.02
N ALA A 418 -13.39 -14.73 1.04
CA ALA A 418 -12.86 -15.88 1.77
C ALA A 418 -13.15 -15.77 3.27
N TRP A 419 -12.94 -14.59 3.87
CA TRP A 419 -13.23 -14.34 5.27
C TRP A 419 -14.72 -14.48 5.56
N ALA A 420 -15.59 -13.83 4.79
CA ALA A 420 -17.03 -13.88 4.94
C ALA A 420 -17.58 -15.32 4.92
N GLU A 421 -17.15 -16.15 3.97
CA GLU A 421 -17.57 -17.56 3.90
C GLU A 421 -17.00 -18.40 5.05
N TYR A 422 -15.76 -18.16 5.45
CA TYR A 422 -15.10 -18.84 6.57
C TYR A 422 -15.73 -18.50 7.93
N ALA A 423 -15.94 -17.22 8.22
CA ALA A 423 -16.52 -16.73 9.47
C ALA A 423 -18.04 -16.89 9.52
N GLY A 424 -18.71 -16.91 8.35
CA GLY A 424 -20.18 -16.92 8.26
C GLY A 424 -20.77 -15.52 8.40
N GLU A 425 -20.02 -14.52 7.94
CA GLU A 425 -20.36 -13.10 8.03
C GLU A 425 -20.66 -12.53 6.64
N LYS A 426 -21.12 -11.28 6.60
CA LYS A 426 -21.24 -10.54 5.33
C LYS A 426 -19.86 -10.11 4.84
N ILE A 427 -19.73 -9.91 3.52
CA ILE A 427 -18.52 -9.36 2.92
C ILE A 427 -18.29 -7.95 3.48
N ALA A 428 -17.18 -7.77 4.18
CA ALA A 428 -16.75 -6.51 4.78
C ALA A 428 -15.22 -6.44 4.82
N ASP A 429 -14.68 -5.29 5.20
CA ASP A 429 -13.25 -5.13 5.47
C ASP A 429 -12.83 -6.05 6.61
N CYS A 430 -11.72 -6.76 6.41
CA CYS A 430 -11.21 -7.72 7.38
C CYS A 430 -9.68 -7.65 7.46
N ALA A 431 -9.11 -8.28 8.50
CA ALA A 431 -7.66 -8.34 8.66
C ALA A 431 -6.96 -8.94 7.43
N TRP A 432 -7.56 -9.92 6.75
CA TRP A 432 -6.96 -10.51 5.54
C TRP A 432 -6.92 -9.56 4.37
N SER A 433 -7.95 -8.74 4.14
CA SER A 433 -7.97 -7.79 3.03
C SER A 433 -6.98 -6.65 3.27
N GLN A 434 -6.87 -6.16 4.50
CA GLN A 434 -5.87 -5.15 4.89
C GLN A 434 -4.44 -5.68 4.73
N GLN A 435 -4.18 -6.89 5.22
CA GLN A 435 -2.90 -7.56 5.09
C GLN A 435 -2.51 -7.91 3.64
N ALA A 436 -3.50 -8.19 2.78
CA ALA A 436 -3.29 -8.43 1.37
C ALA A 436 -2.92 -7.13 0.65
N ALA A 437 -3.66 -6.05 0.91
CA ALA A 437 -3.38 -4.72 0.34
C ALA A 437 -1.98 -4.21 0.75
N ALA A 438 -1.63 -4.32 2.03
CA ALA A 438 -0.33 -3.87 2.57
C ALA A 438 0.87 -4.59 1.93
N ARG A 439 0.71 -5.85 1.48
CA ARG A 439 1.75 -6.60 0.77
C ARG A 439 1.73 -6.36 -0.74
N TYR A 440 0.53 -6.21 -1.31
CA TYR A 440 0.34 -6.14 -2.76
C TYR A 440 0.76 -4.80 -3.35
N TRP A 441 0.31 -3.68 -2.78
CA TRP A 441 0.53 -2.37 -3.40
C TRP A 441 2.01 -1.98 -3.54
N PRO A 442 2.89 -2.22 -2.55
CA PRO A 442 4.33 -1.99 -2.72
C PRO A 442 4.96 -2.88 -3.79
N ALA A 443 4.61 -4.17 -3.83
CA ALA A 443 5.11 -5.09 -4.84
C ALA A 443 4.61 -4.76 -6.26
N ALA A 444 3.36 -4.29 -6.36
CA ALA A 444 2.76 -3.83 -7.60
C ALA A 444 3.43 -2.55 -8.12
N GLU A 445 3.78 -1.61 -7.23
CA GLU A 445 4.54 -0.41 -7.59
C GLU A 445 5.92 -0.77 -8.16
N GLU A 446 6.66 -1.64 -7.49
CA GLU A 446 7.97 -2.09 -7.96
C GLU A 446 7.87 -2.75 -9.35
N LEU A 447 6.87 -3.61 -9.55
CA LEU A 447 6.61 -4.23 -10.85
C LEU A 447 6.24 -3.19 -11.91
N PHE A 448 5.38 -2.22 -11.58
CA PHE A 448 4.96 -1.17 -12.48
C PHE A 448 6.16 -0.38 -13.01
N TRP A 449 7.01 0.14 -12.10
CA TRP A 449 8.19 0.91 -12.49
C TRP A 449 9.22 0.09 -13.26
N ARG A 450 9.41 -1.18 -12.89
CA ARG A 450 10.30 -2.10 -13.62
C ARG A 450 9.83 -2.32 -15.06
N ARG A 451 8.53 -2.50 -15.27
CA ARG A 451 7.96 -2.71 -16.61
C ARG A 451 7.93 -1.43 -17.44
N MET A 452 7.64 -0.30 -16.82
CA MET A 452 7.80 1.02 -17.43
C MET A 452 9.24 1.21 -17.93
N ALA A 453 10.25 0.90 -17.11
CA ALA A 453 11.66 1.06 -17.49
C ALA A 453 12.09 0.14 -18.62
N ALA A 454 11.49 -1.05 -18.70
CA ALA A 454 11.76 -2.02 -19.77
C ALA A 454 10.89 -1.81 -21.03
N GLY A 455 9.96 -0.85 -21.04
CA GLY A 455 8.96 -0.72 -22.11
C GLY A 455 8.07 -1.96 -22.29
N ALA A 456 7.93 -2.77 -21.23
CA ALA A 456 7.33 -4.11 -21.28
C ALA A 456 5.84 -4.09 -20.86
N PHE A 457 4.97 -3.66 -21.78
CA PHE A 457 3.53 -3.48 -21.51
C PHE A 457 2.68 -4.77 -21.69
N ASP A 458 3.12 -5.70 -22.53
CA ASP A 458 2.38 -6.94 -22.80
C ASP A 458 2.43 -7.91 -21.60
N GLY A 459 1.40 -8.73 -21.40
CA GLY A 459 1.38 -9.65 -20.26
C GLY A 459 1.15 -8.95 -18.90
N ALA A 460 0.60 -7.73 -18.90
CA ALA A 460 0.35 -6.91 -17.70
C ALA A 460 -0.43 -7.67 -16.63
N ARG A 461 -1.60 -8.19 -16.99
CA ARG A 461 -2.50 -8.92 -16.07
C ARG A 461 -1.82 -10.13 -15.46
N GLN A 462 -1.09 -10.90 -16.26
CA GLN A 462 -0.41 -12.09 -15.77
C GLN A 462 0.66 -11.76 -14.73
N ALA A 463 1.45 -10.72 -14.94
CA ALA A 463 2.54 -10.38 -14.01
C ALA A 463 2.01 -9.91 -12.65
N PHE A 464 0.99 -9.03 -12.62
CA PHE A 464 0.36 -8.63 -11.36
C PHE A 464 -0.31 -9.80 -10.64
N ARG A 465 -0.90 -10.74 -11.39
CA ARG A 465 -1.48 -11.96 -10.82
C ARG A 465 -0.45 -12.85 -10.14
N LEU A 466 0.76 -12.96 -10.70
CA LEU A 466 1.86 -13.73 -10.10
C LEU A 466 2.34 -13.13 -8.77
N ILE A 467 2.07 -11.85 -8.50
CA ILE A 467 2.28 -11.22 -7.19
C ILE A 467 1.10 -11.52 -6.25
N ALA A 468 -0.14 -11.41 -6.75
CA ALA A 468 -1.34 -11.58 -5.94
C ALA A 468 -1.56 -13.02 -5.42
N GLU A 469 -1.27 -14.04 -6.23
CA GLU A 469 -1.51 -15.44 -5.87
C GLU A 469 -0.73 -15.90 -4.60
N PRO A 470 0.60 -15.67 -4.49
CA PRO A 470 1.34 -15.96 -3.26
C PRO A 470 0.85 -15.18 -2.04
N ILE A 471 0.50 -13.90 -2.21
CA ILE A 471 -0.02 -13.05 -1.12
C ILE A 471 -1.35 -13.61 -0.60
N TYR A 472 -2.27 -13.95 -1.50
CA TYR A 472 -3.54 -14.57 -1.14
C TYR A 472 -3.34 -15.89 -0.37
N ASP A 473 -2.42 -16.72 -0.86
CA ASP A 473 -2.05 -17.99 -0.24
C ASP A 473 -1.48 -17.82 1.17
N GLU A 474 -0.74 -16.75 1.41
CA GLU A 474 -0.19 -16.41 2.72
C GLU A 474 -1.26 -15.91 3.70
N VAL A 475 -2.06 -14.91 3.31
CA VAL A 475 -3.03 -14.29 4.22
C VAL A 475 -4.15 -15.25 4.61
N THR A 476 -4.50 -16.20 3.73
CA THR A 476 -5.55 -17.20 3.97
C THR A 476 -5.03 -18.52 4.57
N ARG A 477 -3.72 -18.64 4.78
CA ARG A 477 -3.03 -19.89 5.16
C ARG A 477 -3.63 -20.56 6.40
N ALA A 478 -4.07 -19.77 7.38
CA ALA A 478 -4.63 -20.28 8.63
C ALA A 478 -5.99 -20.95 8.44
N ALA A 479 -6.87 -20.40 7.61
CA ALA A 479 -8.22 -20.91 7.41
C ALA A 479 -8.25 -22.23 6.62
N ALA A 480 -7.26 -22.47 5.76
CA ALA A 480 -7.10 -23.72 5.02
C ALA A 480 -6.86 -24.97 5.92
N ALA A 481 -6.84 -24.82 7.25
CA ALA A 481 -6.72 -25.92 8.22
C ALA A 481 -8.06 -26.64 8.52
N SER A 482 -9.18 -26.14 8.00
CA SER A 482 -10.49 -26.76 8.14
C SER A 482 -11.14 -27.01 6.78
N LEU A 483 -12.05 -27.98 6.69
CA LEU A 483 -12.82 -28.23 5.47
C LEU A 483 -13.55 -26.96 4.99
N ARG A 484 -14.28 -26.32 5.91
CA ARG A 484 -15.00 -25.07 5.65
C ARG A 484 -14.07 -23.97 5.13
N GLY A 485 -12.94 -23.74 5.79
CA GLY A 485 -12.01 -22.69 5.40
C GLY A 485 -11.27 -23.01 4.10
N ALA A 486 -10.86 -24.26 3.85
CA ALA A 486 -10.24 -24.64 2.59
C ALA A 486 -11.21 -24.49 1.41
N ARG A 487 -12.49 -24.83 1.60
CA ARG A 487 -13.56 -24.58 0.62
C ARG A 487 -13.71 -23.09 0.34
N ALA A 488 -13.89 -22.29 1.40
CA ALA A 488 -14.07 -20.84 1.31
C ALA A 488 -12.90 -20.17 0.56
N VAL A 489 -11.68 -20.51 0.91
CA VAL A 489 -10.46 -19.96 0.31
C VAL A 489 -10.35 -20.30 -1.17
N GLU A 490 -10.56 -21.56 -1.55
CA GLU A 490 -10.42 -21.96 -2.96
C GLU A 490 -11.62 -21.50 -3.82
N MET A 491 -12.82 -21.36 -3.26
CA MET A 491 -13.97 -20.75 -3.95
C MET A 491 -13.82 -19.23 -4.13
N ALA A 492 -13.30 -18.53 -3.13
CA ALA A 492 -13.05 -17.09 -3.24
C ALA A 492 -11.87 -16.75 -4.15
N ARG A 493 -10.94 -17.70 -4.38
CA ARG A 493 -9.79 -17.54 -5.29
C ARG A 493 -10.22 -17.18 -6.72
N PHE A 494 -11.40 -17.61 -7.16
CA PHE A 494 -11.90 -17.28 -8.50
C PHE A 494 -11.98 -15.79 -8.78
N GLU A 495 -12.17 -14.96 -7.74
CA GLU A 495 -12.17 -13.49 -7.90
C GLU A 495 -10.82 -12.97 -8.44
N LEU A 496 -9.68 -13.64 -8.18
CA LEU A 496 -8.38 -13.29 -8.77
C LEU A 496 -8.37 -13.35 -10.31
N TYR A 497 -9.24 -14.19 -10.89
CA TYR A 497 -9.38 -14.40 -12.32
C TYR A 497 -10.62 -13.72 -12.91
N GLY A 498 -11.25 -12.78 -12.19
CA GLY A 498 -12.46 -12.08 -12.63
C GLY A 498 -13.76 -12.81 -12.30
N GLY A 499 -13.70 -13.83 -11.43
CA GLY A 499 -14.87 -14.57 -10.95
C GLY A 499 -14.95 -15.99 -11.50
N LEU A 500 -16.06 -16.67 -11.20
CA LEU A 500 -16.33 -17.98 -11.77
C LEU A 500 -16.57 -17.82 -13.29
N PRO A 501 -15.99 -18.68 -14.13
CA PRO A 501 -16.24 -18.63 -15.55
C PRO A 501 -17.74 -18.81 -15.80
N LYS A 502 -18.35 -17.93 -16.62
CA LYS A 502 -19.68 -18.18 -17.18
C LYS A 502 -19.64 -19.54 -17.85
N GLN A 503 -20.66 -20.39 -17.67
CA GLN A 503 -20.70 -21.73 -18.28
C GLN A 503 -20.48 -21.62 -19.80
N SER A 504 -19.24 -21.81 -20.22
CA SER A 504 -18.82 -21.96 -21.60
C SER A 504 -18.14 -23.31 -21.72
N ALA A 505 -18.24 -23.89 -22.91
CA ALA A 505 -18.02 -25.29 -23.25
C ALA A 505 -16.89 -25.99 -22.48
N PRO A 506 -17.03 -27.30 -22.17
CA PRO A 506 -15.98 -28.06 -21.50
C PRO A 506 -14.65 -27.83 -22.24
N PRO A 507 -13.57 -27.52 -21.52
CA PRO A 507 -12.28 -27.31 -22.15
C PRO A 507 -11.96 -28.56 -23.00
N ARG A 508 -11.54 -28.35 -24.26
CA ARG A 508 -10.98 -29.44 -25.07
C ARG A 508 -9.98 -30.16 -24.18
N ARG A 509 -10.13 -31.48 -24.01
CA ARG A 509 -9.13 -32.34 -23.34
C ARG A 509 -7.80 -32.09 -24.04
N ARG A 510 -6.99 -31.16 -23.53
CA ARG A 510 -5.56 -31.23 -23.68
C ARG A 510 -5.14 -32.19 -22.58
N GLU A 511 -4.66 -33.36 -23.00
CA GLU A 511 -3.79 -34.14 -22.14
C GLU A 511 -2.73 -33.18 -21.57
N PRO A 512 -2.37 -33.29 -20.29
CA PRO A 512 -1.40 -32.39 -19.67
C PRO A 512 -0.01 -32.64 -20.25
N THR A 513 0.25 -32.16 -21.46
CA THR A 513 1.58 -32.09 -22.07
C THR A 513 2.27 -30.82 -21.59
N VAL A 514 2.47 -30.72 -20.28
CA VAL A 514 3.42 -29.78 -19.70
C VAL A 514 4.51 -30.62 -19.05
N THR A 515 5.49 -31.01 -19.86
CA THR A 515 6.79 -31.50 -19.40
C THR A 515 7.52 -30.35 -18.72
N ARG A 516 7.12 -30.01 -17.49
CA ARG A 516 7.93 -29.19 -16.58
C ARG A 516 9.07 -30.05 -16.07
N PRO A 517 10.29 -29.50 -15.90
CA PRO A 517 11.46 -30.27 -15.47
C PRO A 517 11.16 -30.98 -14.15
N ALA A 518 11.48 -32.28 -14.11
CA ALA A 518 11.32 -33.12 -12.93
C ALA A 518 12.14 -32.50 -11.78
N VAL A 519 11.48 -32.20 -10.67
CA VAL A 519 12.19 -31.85 -9.44
C VAL A 519 13.00 -33.10 -9.03
N PRO A 520 14.29 -32.98 -8.70
CA PRO A 520 15.08 -34.13 -8.26
C PRO A 520 14.41 -34.77 -7.05
N VAL A 521 14.11 -36.08 -7.16
CA VAL A 521 13.54 -36.87 -6.09
C VAL A 521 14.58 -36.94 -4.96
N SER A 522 14.21 -36.51 -3.76
CA SER A 522 15.13 -36.57 -2.62
C SER A 522 15.48 -38.03 -2.30
N ALA A 523 16.67 -38.28 -1.74
CA ALA A 523 17.08 -39.64 -1.33
C ALA A 523 16.07 -40.31 -0.38
N SER A 524 15.38 -39.53 0.47
CA SER A 524 14.32 -40.03 1.34
C SER A 524 13.06 -40.46 0.56
N GLN A 525 12.66 -39.71 -0.46
CA GLN A 525 11.54 -40.09 -1.33
C GLN A 525 11.87 -41.32 -2.16
N GLN A 526 13.11 -41.45 -2.65
CA GLN A 526 13.55 -42.63 -3.37
C GLN A 526 13.49 -43.88 -2.48
N ARG A 527 14.06 -43.83 -1.27
CA ARG A 527 13.98 -44.93 -0.30
C ARG A 527 12.54 -45.39 -0.01
N ARG A 528 11.61 -44.45 0.14
CA ARG A 528 10.18 -44.79 0.33
C ARG A 528 9.60 -45.48 -0.90
N ARG A 529 9.95 -45.06 -2.11
CA ARG A 529 9.50 -45.73 -3.34
C ARG A 529 10.06 -47.14 -3.45
N ASP A 530 11.35 -47.33 -3.18
CA ASP A 530 12.01 -48.64 -3.22
C ASP A 530 11.38 -49.62 -2.19
N PHE A 531 11.05 -49.11 -1.01
CA PHE A 531 10.31 -49.87 0.01
C PHE A 531 8.92 -50.29 -0.49
N ILE A 532 8.13 -49.35 -1.03
CA ILE A 532 6.79 -49.63 -1.56
C ILE A 532 6.85 -50.65 -2.72
N GLU A 533 7.81 -50.51 -3.63
CA GLU A 533 8.03 -51.45 -4.73
C GLU A 533 8.36 -52.85 -4.20
N THR A 534 9.22 -52.95 -3.18
CA THR A 534 9.55 -54.23 -2.56
C THR A 534 8.34 -54.88 -1.89
N VAL A 535 7.51 -54.11 -1.19
CA VAL A 535 6.26 -54.58 -0.58
C VAL A 535 5.28 -55.07 -1.64
N ILE A 536 5.08 -54.31 -2.73
CA ILE A 536 4.19 -54.69 -3.85
C ILE A 536 4.70 -55.96 -4.52
N ARG A 537 6.01 -56.06 -4.82
CA ARG A 537 6.64 -57.25 -5.41
C ARG A 537 6.36 -58.48 -4.57
N ARG A 538 6.56 -58.41 -3.26
CA ARG A 538 6.32 -59.53 -2.33
C ARG A 538 4.84 -59.88 -2.18
N CYS A 539 3.96 -58.89 -2.14
CA CYS A 539 2.51 -59.11 -2.06
C CYS A 539 1.89 -59.68 -3.35
N THR A 540 2.63 -59.62 -4.47
CA THR A 540 2.24 -60.15 -5.77
C THR A 540 3.02 -61.41 -6.16
N ASP A 541 4.02 -61.82 -5.39
CA ASP A 541 4.81 -63.03 -5.64
C ASP A 541 3.99 -64.29 -5.29
N PRO A 542 3.68 -65.17 -6.25
CA PRO A 542 2.96 -66.41 -6.00
C PRO A 542 3.71 -67.38 -5.09
N ARG A 543 5.04 -67.23 -4.94
CA ARG A 543 5.91 -68.12 -4.17
C ARG A 543 5.81 -67.89 -2.66
N HIS A 544 5.26 -66.75 -2.24
CA HIS A 544 5.18 -66.33 -0.83
C HIS A 544 3.76 -65.84 -0.43
N PRO A 545 2.71 -66.68 -0.55
CA PRO A 545 1.34 -66.29 -0.21
C PRO A 545 1.17 -65.88 1.26
N GLU A 546 2.01 -66.40 2.16
CA GLU A 546 2.07 -66.10 3.58
C GLU A 546 2.41 -64.63 3.86
N ALA A 547 3.25 -64.00 3.03
CA ALA A 547 3.68 -62.62 3.22
C ALA A 547 2.49 -61.64 3.15
N ARG A 548 1.63 -61.86 2.15
CA ARG A 548 0.41 -61.06 1.96
C ARG A 548 -0.59 -61.28 3.09
N ALA A 549 -0.77 -62.53 3.55
CA ALA A 549 -1.68 -62.85 4.65
C ALA A 549 -1.21 -62.24 5.98
N ALA A 550 0.08 -62.33 6.27
CA ALA A 550 0.71 -61.77 7.47
C ALA A 550 0.57 -60.24 7.52
N LEU A 551 0.89 -59.54 6.42
CA LEU A 551 0.75 -58.08 6.33
C LEU A 551 -0.71 -57.63 6.43
N ARG A 552 -1.64 -58.35 5.81
CA ARG A 552 -3.08 -58.04 5.92
C ARG A 552 -3.58 -58.18 7.37
N GLY A 553 -3.01 -59.08 8.16
CA GLY A 553 -3.31 -59.27 9.57
C GLY A 553 -2.94 -58.09 10.47
N ALA A 554 -2.16 -57.12 9.97
CA ALA A 554 -1.81 -55.88 10.67
C ALA A 554 -2.74 -54.69 10.35
N LEU A 555 -3.74 -54.87 9.48
CA LEU A 555 -4.63 -53.79 9.04
C LEU A 555 -5.39 -53.15 10.20
N GLY A 556 -5.24 -51.83 10.37
CA GLY A 556 -5.93 -51.06 11.41
C GLY A 556 -5.44 -51.30 12.85
N LYS A 557 -4.38 -52.10 13.03
CA LYS A 557 -3.79 -52.37 14.35
C LYS A 557 -2.83 -51.26 14.78
N ARG A 558 -2.66 -51.15 16.09
CA ARG A 558 -1.61 -50.33 16.70
C ARG A 558 -0.25 -51.02 16.57
N TRP A 559 0.84 -50.25 16.65
CA TRP A 559 2.19 -50.77 16.44
C TRP A 559 2.60 -51.86 17.45
N ASP A 560 2.06 -51.78 18.67
CA ASP A 560 2.25 -52.74 19.77
C ASP A 560 1.49 -54.07 19.54
N ALA A 561 0.62 -54.16 18.54
CA ALA A 561 -0.21 -55.31 18.23
C ALA A 561 0.08 -55.95 16.85
N ILE A 562 1.26 -55.65 16.27
CA ILE A 562 1.66 -56.16 14.96
C ILE A 562 2.13 -57.61 15.08
N PRO A 563 1.62 -58.54 14.23
CA PRO A 563 2.09 -59.93 14.22
C PRO A 563 3.60 -60.01 13.92
N HIS A 564 4.34 -60.82 14.67
CA HIS A 564 5.79 -61.02 14.48
C HIS A 564 6.15 -61.45 13.03
N GLY A 565 5.29 -62.24 12.39
CA GLY A 565 5.46 -62.60 10.98
C GLY A 565 5.45 -61.39 10.04
N ALA A 566 4.61 -60.38 10.30
CA ALA A 566 4.55 -59.15 9.49
C ALA A 566 5.79 -58.27 9.70
N TYR A 567 6.37 -58.27 10.90
CA TYR A 567 7.61 -57.56 11.23
C TYR A 567 8.79 -58.09 10.40
N LYS A 568 9.02 -59.41 10.44
CA LYS A 568 10.10 -60.08 9.70
C LYS A 568 10.05 -59.79 8.19
N PHE A 569 8.86 -59.82 7.59
CA PHE A 569 8.70 -59.52 6.16
C PHE A 569 9.07 -58.08 5.78
N LEU A 570 8.92 -57.13 6.71
CA LEU A 570 9.17 -55.72 6.47
C LEU A 570 10.62 -55.34 6.72
N GLU A 571 11.30 -55.93 7.70
CA GLU A 571 12.77 -55.84 7.83
C GLU A 571 13.46 -56.25 6.52
N ASP A 572 13.11 -57.43 6.02
CA ASP A 572 13.62 -57.94 4.74
C ASP A 572 13.22 -57.06 3.53
N ALA A 573 12.23 -56.17 3.67
CA ALA A 573 11.77 -55.23 2.65
C ALA A 573 12.43 -53.84 2.75
N GLY A 574 13.37 -53.65 3.67
CA GLY A 574 14.09 -52.39 3.88
C GLY A 574 13.40 -51.44 4.86
N LEU A 575 12.69 -51.97 5.86
CA LEU A 575 12.22 -51.17 7.00
C LEU A 575 13.43 -50.50 7.69
N PRO A 576 13.35 -49.21 8.08
CA PRO A 576 14.46 -48.54 8.75
C PRO A 576 14.83 -49.24 10.07
N GLU A 577 16.09 -49.68 10.22
CA GLU A 577 16.61 -50.31 11.46
C GLU A 577 16.50 -49.37 12.67
N PHE A 578 16.59 -48.05 12.45
CA PHE A 578 16.50 -47.00 13.47
C PHE A 578 15.40 -45.99 13.11
N GLY A 579 14.16 -46.44 13.05
CA GLY A 579 12.98 -45.58 12.90
C GLY A 579 12.35 -45.23 14.24
N ASN A 580 11.82 -44.01 14.39
CA ASN A 580 10.94 -43.73 15.53
C ASN A 580 9.64 -44.55 15.41
N VAL A 581 8.92 -44.74 16.52
CA VAL A 581 7.71 -45.58 16.59
C VAL A 581 6.66 -45.16 15.54
N CYS A 582 6.52 -43.86 15.26
CA CYS A 582 5.57 -43.36 14.26
C CYS A 582 5.98 -43.67 12.82
N GLU A 583 7.27 -43.56 12.50
CA GLU A 583 7.80 -43.92 11.19
C GLU A 583 7.64 -45.42 10.95
N LEU A 584 7.96 -46.25 11.93
CA LEU A 584 7.71 -47.69 11.86
C LEU A 584 6.22 -47.97 11.65
N HIS A 585 5.34 -47.38 12.48
CA HIS A 585 3.88 -47.56 12.37
C HIS A 585 3.34 -47.13 11.00
N ALA A 586 3.88 -46.06 10.40
CA ALA A 586 3.52 -45.63 9.05
C ALA A 586 3.88 -46.68 7.98
N HIS A 587 5.09 -47.25 8.03
CA HIS A 587 5.52 -48.31 7.11
C HIS A 587 4.62 -49.55 7.23
N TYR A 588 4.31 -49.96 8.47
CA TYR A 588 3.39 -51.07 8.74
C TYR A 588 1.99 -50.81 8.19
N ALA A 589 1.43 -49.63 8.46
CA ALA A 589 0.09 -49.28 8.03
C ALA A 589 -0.04 -49.28 6.51
N VAL A 590 0.93 -48.70 5.79
CA VAL A 590 0.92 -48.68 4.32
C VAL A 590 1.10 -50.09 3.75
N ALA A 591 2.02 -50.89 4.27
CA ALA A 591 2.19 -52.26 3.82
C ALA A 591 0.95 -53.13 4.05
N ALA A 592 0.29 -52.97 5.20
CA ALA A 592 -0.97 -53.65 5.50
C ALA A 592 -2.09 -53.23 4.54
N MET A 593 -2.19 -51.94 4.19
CA MET A 593 -3.14 -51.44 3.20
C MET A 593 -2.86 -52.01 1.80
N ILE A 594 -1.61 -52.04 1.34
CA ILE A 594 -1.22 -52.66 0.06
C ILE A 594 -1.60 -54.14 0.02
N ALA A 595 -1.32 -54.89 1.09
CA ALA A 595 -1.67 -56.31 1.21
C ALA A 595 -3.19 -56.56 1.25
N ALA A 596 -3.98 -55.57 1.65
CA ALA A 596 -5.44 -55.64 1.71
C ALA A 596 -6.15 -55.25 0.39
N VAL A 597 -5.47 -54.63 -0.58
CA VAL A 597 -6.04 -54.30 -1.91
C VAL A 597 -6.44 -55.56 -2.67
N PRO A 598 -7.65 -55.71 -3.26
CA PRO A 598 -8.05 -56.95 -3.94
C PRO A 598 -7.05 -57.44 -5.00
N ARG A 599 -6.76 -58.75 -5.05
CA ARG A 599 -5.75 -59.35 -5.97
C ARG A 599 -5.95 -59.03 -7.46
N LYS A 600 -7.19 -58.73 -7.86
CA LYS A 600 -7.56 -58.37 -9.23
C LYS A 600 -7.12 -56.96 -9.64
N VAL A 601 -6.71 -56.12 -8.69
CA VAL A 601 -6.19 -54.78 -8.95
C VAL A 601 -4.70 -54.89 -9.23
N ASP A 602 -4.26 -54.34 -10.35
CA ASP A 602 -2.84 -54.22 -10.63
C ASP A 602 -2.19 -53.15 -9.73
N LEU A 603 -1.44 -53.61 -8.73
CA LEU A 603 -0.70 -52.75 -7.80
C LEU A 603 0.58 -52.16 -8.42
N ARG A 604 1.05 -52.67 -9.56
CA ARG A 604 2.27 -52.19 -10.24
C ARG A 604 2.01 -51.00 -11.15
N SER A 605 0.73 -50.71 -11.41
CA SER A 605 0.32 -49.51 -12.12
C SER A 605 0.88 -48.27 -11.43
N ALA A 606 1.56 -47.43 -12.21
CA ALA A 606 2.10 -46.16 -11.71
C ALA A 606 0.96 -45.31 -11.11
N PRO A 607 1.23 -44.53 -10.04
CA PRO A 607 0.23 -43.63 -9.50
C PRO A 607 -0.19 -42.61 -10.57
N ASP A 608 -1.46 -42.21 -10.57
CA ASP A 608 -1.99 -41.16 -11.45
C ASP A 608 -1.20 -39.86 -11.23
N ALA A 609 -0.15 -39.65 -12.03
CA ALA A 609 0.83 -38.58 -11.90
C ALA A 609 0.26 -37.26 -12.43
N SER A 610 -0.79 -36.75 -11.79
CA SER A 610 -1.43 -35.49 -12.18
C SER A 610 -0.77 -34.25 -11.56
N TRP A 611 0.12 -34.40 -10.55
CA TRP A 611 0.66 -33.26 -9.80
C TRP A 611 2.14 -33.37 -9.39
N ARG A 612 2.78 -32.19 -9.29
CA ARG A 612 4.22 -31.94 -9.05
C ARG A 612 4.77 -32.46 -7.70
N TYR A 613 3.92 -32.89 -6.77
CA TYR A 613 4.30 -33.27 -5.38
C TYR A 613 3.92 -34.71 -5.00
N GLY A 614 3.52 -35.55 -5.96
CA GLY A 614 2.86 -36.83 -5.66
C GLY A 614 1.39 -36.63 -5.30
N SER A 615 0.59 -37.69 -5.43
CA SER A 615 -0.85 -37.63 -5.25
C SER A 615 -1.21 -37.81 -3.78
N ASP A 616 -1.22 -36.71 -3.03
CA ASP A 616 -1.65 -36.75 -1.61
C ASP A 616 -3.11 -37.20 -1.47
N MET A 617 -3.53 -37.51 -0.24
CA MET A 617 -4.89 -38.02 0.02
C MET A 617 -6.00 -37.08 -0.46
N GLY A 618 -5.75 -35.77 -0.46
CA GLY A 618 -6.67 -34.77 -1.00
C GLY A 618 -6.83 -34.90 -2.51
N VAL A 619 -5.72 -35.04 -3.25
CA VAL A 619 -5.75 -35.31 -4.70
C VAL A 619 -6.50 -36.61 -5.01
N CYS A 620 -6.20 -37.69 -4.29
CA CYS A 620 -6.84 -38.99 -4.51
C CYS A 620 -8.37 -38.93 -4.32
N LEU A 621 -8.84 -38.28 -3.25
CA LEU A 621 -10.28 -38.10 -3.00
C LEU A 621 -10.94 -37.21 -4.04
N ALA A 622 -10.29 -36.13 -4.48
CA ALA A 622 -10.84 -35.25 -5.52
C ALA A 622 -10.95 -35.95 -6.88
N SER A 623 -9.93 -36.74 -7.26
CA SER A 623 -9.95 -37.54 -8.48
C SER A 623 -11.05 -38.60 -8.46
N ALA A 624 -11.32 -39.22 -7.30
CA ALA A 624 -12.44 -40.15 -7.14
C ALA A 624 -13.81 -39.47 -7.33
N VAL A 625 -13.97 -38.22 -6.86
CA VAL A 625 -15.19 -37.42 -7.11
C VAL A 625 -15.32 -37.08 -8.59
N ALA A 626 -14.23 -36.65 -9.24
CA ALA A 626 -14.23 -36.31 -10.67
C ALA A 626 -14.62 -37.50 -11.57
N ARG A 627 -14.27 -38.72 -11.15
CA ARG A 627 -14.62 -39.99 -11.83
C ARG A 627 -15.99 -40.54 -11.44
N GLN A 628 -16.72 -39.89 -10.54
CA GLN A 628 -18.00 -40.35 -9.99
C GLN A 628 -17.91 -41.65 -9.15
N ASP A 629 -16.71 -42.02 -8.68
CA ASP A 629 -16.50 -43.16 -7.76
C ASP A 629 -16.97 -42.82 -6.31
N LEU A 630 -17.00 -41.53 -6.00
CA LEU A 630 -17.42 -40.95 -4.72
C LEU A 630 -18.31 -39.73 -4.96
N THR A 631 -19.36 -39.57 -4.13
CA THR A 631 -20.08 -38.30 -4.06
C THR A 631 -19.23 -37.24 -3.37
N LEU A 632 -19.46 -35.97 -3.67
CA LEU A 632 -18.74 -34.85 -3.05
C LEU A 632 -18.86 -34.88 -1.52
N GLU A 633 -20.08 -35.02 -1.01
CA GLU A 633 -20.38 -35.10 0.42
C GLU A 633 -19.65 -36.28 1.09
N ALA A 634 -19.62 -37.45 0.44
CA ALA A 634 -18.94 -38.61 0.97
C ALA A 634 -17.40 -38.47 0.95
N ALA A 635 -16.83 -37.67 0.05
CA ALA A 635 -15.40 -37.37 0.03
C ALA A 635 -15.04 -36.30 1.07
N GLU A 636 -15.85 -35.23 1.17
CA GLU A 636 -15.70 -34.16 2.17
C GLU A 636 -15.80 -34.72 3.60
N GLY A 637 -16.81 -35.57 3.88
CA GLY A 637 -16.97 -36.18 5.20
C GLY A 637 -15.82 -37.11 5.59
N LYS A 638 -15.26 -37.86 4.63
CA LYS A 638 -14.07 -38.69 4.87
C LYS A 638 -12.84 -37.83 5.13
N LEU A 639 -12.64 -36.78 4.33
CA LEU A 639 -11.49 -35.90 4.46
C LEU A 639 -11.52 -35.14 5.79
N ASP A 640 -12.67 -34.57 6.16
CA ASP A 640 -12.87 -33.85 7.42
C ASP A 640 -12.67 -34.76 8.64
N LEU A 641 -13.11 -36.02 8.56
CA LEU A 641 -12.82 -37.01 9.59
C LEU A 641 -11.31 -37.23 9.74
N LEU A 642 -10.59 -37.51 8.65
CA LEU A 642 -9.17 -37.88 8.66
C LEU A 642 -8.29 -36.78 9.24
N VAL A 643 -8.49 -35.51 8.83
CA VAL A 643 -7.65 -34.38 9.27
C VAL A 643 -7.78 -34.05 10.76
N LYS A 644 -8.86 -34.52 11.40
CA LYS A 644 -9.14 -34.35 12.84
C LYS A 644 -8.54 -35.46 13.70
N GLN A 645 -8.01 -36.53 13.13
CA GLN A 645 -7.53 -37.69 13.89
C GLN A 645 -6.14 -37.50 14.50
N SER A 646 -5.94 -38.12 15.67
CA SER A 646 -4.60 -38.45 16.19
C SER A 646 -3.94 -39.53 15.33
N THR A 647 -2.65 -39.79 15.51
CA THR A 647 -1.94 -40.88 14.81
C THR A 647 -2.69 -42.21 14.93
N ALA A 648 -3.07 -42.61 16.15
CA ALA A 648 -3.84 -43.83 16.38
C ALA A 648 -5.22 -43.82 15.70
N GLY A 649 -5.93 -42.69 15.72
CA GLY A 649 -7.21 -42.54 15.03
C GLY A 649 -7.05 -42.62 13.50
N LEU A 650 -5.99 -42.04 12.96
CA LEU A 650 -5.72 -42.05 11.52
C LEU A 650 -5.46 -43.48 11.05
N HIS A 651 -4.65 -44.26 11.77
CA HIS A 651 -4.41 -45.67 11.45
C HIS A 651 -5.69 -46.55 11.51
N ARG A 652 -6.69 -46.14 12.30
CA ARG A 652 -8.00 -46.81 12.35
C ARG A 652 -8.91 -46.40 11.19
N HIS A 653 -8.96 -45.11 10.86
CA HIS A 653 -9.96 -44.56 9.93
C HIS A 653 -9.48 -44.46 8.48
N LEU A 654 -8.17 -44.39 8.23
CA LEU A 654 -7.57 -44.31 6.91
C LEU A 654 -7.73 -45.59 6.06
N PRO A 655 -7.55 -46.82 6.59
CA PRO A 655 -7.54 -48.02 5.75
C PRO A 655 -8.82 -48.23 4.92
N PRO A 656 -10.05 -48.06 5.46
CA PRO A 656 -11.26 -48.16 4.66
C PRO A 656 -11.32 -47.15 3.50
N VAL A 657 -10.79 -45.94 3.72
CA VAL A 657 -10.75 -44.88 2.70
C VAL A 657 -9.74 -45.23 1.61
N ALA A 658 -8.51 -45.58 2.00
CA ALA A 658 -7.44 -45.94 1.10
C ALA A 658 -7.79 -47.17 0.25
N LEU A 659 -8.39 -48.21 0.86
CA LEU A 659 -8.80 -49.43 0.14
C LEU A 659 -9.92 -49.17 -0.85
N ARG A 660 -10.87 -48.28 -0.53
CA ARG A 660 -11.92 -47.88 -1.47
C ARG A 660 -11.33 -47.16 -2.68
N LEU A 661 -10.36 -46.27 -2.48
CA LEU A 661 -9.66 -45.58 -3.57
C LEU A 661 -8.81 -46.56 -4.39
N ALA A 662 -8.09 -47.46 -3.71
CA ALA A 662 -7.21 -48.46 -4.32
C ALA A 662 -7.95 -49.60 -5.04
N ALA A 663 -9.29 -49.61 -5.06
CA ALA A 663 -10.06 -50.50 -5.93
C ALA A 663 -9.76 -50.24 -7.43
N ARG A 664 -9.18 -49.07 -7.75
CA ARG A 664 -8.71 -48.70 -9.08
C ARG A 664 -7.17 -48.68 -9.12
N PRO A 665 -6.53 -49.31 -10.11
CA PRO A 665 -5.07 -49.27 -10.28
C PRO A 665 -4.56 -47.82 -10.34
N GLY A 666 -3.44 -47.52 -9.68
CA GLY A 666 -2.80 -46.20 -9.70
C GLY A 666 -3.51 -45.07 -8.92
N ALA A 667 -4.67 -45.32 -8.30
CA ALA A 667 -5.46 -44.26 -7.66
C ALA A 667 -4.89 -43.72 -6.34
N VAL A 668 -3.96 -44.44 -5.69
CA VAL A 668 -3.33 -44.06 -4.42
C VAL A 668 -1.81 -44.04 -4.61
N ASP A 669 -1.17 -42.91 -4.29
CA ASP A 669 0.28 -42.82 -4.20
C ASP A 669 0.73 -43.28 -2.81
N TRP A 670 1.07 -44.56 -2.69
CA TRP A 670 1.46 -45.18 -1.44
C TRP A 670 2.75 -44.60 -0.84
N ALA A 671 3.67 -44.12 -1.69
CA ALA A 671 4.92 -43.51 -1.23
C ALA A 671 4.67 -42.11 -0.64
N ALA A 672 3.79 -41.32 -1.25
CA ALA A 672 3.34 -40.04 -0.70
C ALA A 672 2.56 -40.25 0.61
N LEU A 673 1.67 -41.24 0.66
CA LEU A 673 0.92 -41.57 1.87
C LEU A 673 1.84 -42.02 3.01
N LEU A 674 2.88 -42.81 2.72
CA LEU A 674 3.89 -43.21 3.69
C LEU A 674 4.63 -42.01 4.27
N ALA A 675 5.03 -41.06 3.42
CA ALA A 675 5.70 -39.83 3.87
C ALA A 675 4.82 -39.03 4.84
N ASP A 676 3.51 -38.95 4.54
CA ASP A 676 2.55 -38.20 5.34
C ASP A 676 2.28 -38.86 6.68
N LEU A 677 2.12 -40.18 6.69
CA LEU A 677 1.92 -40.93 7.91
C LEU A 677 3.14 -40.87 8.83
N ALA A 678 4.35 -40.97 8.27
CA ALA A 678 5.59 -40.91 9.04
C ALA A 678 5.80 -39.54 9.71
N ALA A 679 5.36 -38.46 9.05
CA ALA A 679 5.44 -37.10 9.59
C ALA A 679 4.20 -36.67 10.39
N TRP A 680 3.15 -37.50 10.48
CA TRP A 680 1.85 -37.09 11.00
C TRP A 680 1.90 -36.56 12.42
N GLU A 681 2.60 -37.23 13.33
CA GLU A 681 2.68 -36.82 14.73
C GLU A 681 3.26 -35.42 14.89
N ARG A 682 4.31 -35.10 14.11
CA ARG A 682 5.06 -33.86 14.22
C ARG A 682 4.49 -32.73 13.36
N GLU A 683 3.87 -33.07 12.23
CA GLU A 683 3.47 -32.12 11.19
C GLU A 683 1.98 -32.20 10.82
N ARG A 684 1.14 -32.81 11.67
CA ARG A 684 -0.31 -32.97 11.45
C ARG A 684 -0.98 -31.74 10.84
N ASN A 685 -0.80 -30.57 11.46
CA ASN A 685 -1.45 -29.33 11.00
C ASN A 685 -1.01 -28.92 9.60
N THR A 686 0.24 -29.19 9.22
CA THR A 686 0.76 -28.90 7.88
C THR A 686 0.23 -29.90 6.86
N ILE A 687 0.19 -31.19 7.19
CA ILE A 687 -0.31 -32.25 6.31
C ILE A 687 -1.82 -32.12 6.11
N SER A 688 -2.60 -31.93 7.19
CA SER A 688 -4.05 -31.69 7.14
C SER A 688 -4.38 -30.49 6.24
N ARG A 689 -3.69 -29.36 6.42
CA ARG A 689 -3.83 -28.19 5.55
C ARG A 689 -3.54 -28.52 4.09
N ARG A 690 -2.47 -29.28 3.83
CA ARG A 690 -2.09 -29.67 2.47
C ARG A 690 -3.17 -30.55 1.84
N TRP A 691 -3.64 -31.60 2.51
CA TRP A 691 -4.70 -32.47 2.00
C TRP A 691 -5.99 -31.71 1.69
N LEU A 692 -6.45 -30.85 2.61
CA LEU A 692 -7.66 -30.03 2.40
C LEU A 692 -7.53 -29.10 1.19
N ARG A 693 -6.39 -28.43 1.08
CA ARG A 693 -6.10 -27.51 -0.02
C ARG A 693 -5.99 -28.25 -1.35
N SER A 694 -5.25 -29.37 -1.38
CA SER A 694 -5.08 -30.21 -2.56
C SER A 694 -6.41 -30.77 -3.05
N PHE A 695 -7.32 -31.16 -2.15
CA PHE A 695 -8.66 -31.63 -2.50
C PHE A 695 -9.44 -30.58 -3.30
N TYR A 696 -9.60 -29.37 -2.75
CA TYR A 696 -10.36 -28.31 -3.44
C TYR A 696 -9.64 -27.78 -4.68
N ARG A 697 -8.30 -27.66 -4.66
CA ARG A 697 -7.52 -27.25 -5.84
C ARG A 697 -7.66 -28.21 -7.00
N THR A 698 -7.64 -29.52 -6.74
CA THR A 698 -7.83 -30.54 -7.77
C THR A 698 -9.26 -30.53 -8.28
N ARG A 699 -10.26 -30.46 -7.39
CA ARG A 699 -11.68 -30.39 -7.78
C ARG A 699 -11.99 -29.18 -8.66
N LEU A 700 -11.39 -28.04 -8.34
CA LEU A 700 -11.61 -26.76 -9.01
C LEU A 700 -10.62 -26.53 -10.16
N TYR A 701 -9.72 -27.46 -10.44
CA TYR A 701 -8.61 -27.26 -11.39
C TYR A 701 -9.12 -26.86 -12.78
N ALA A 702 -10.04 -27.63 -13.37
CA ALA A 702 -10.56 -27.34 -14.71
C ALA A 702 -11.26 -25.97 -14.79
N GLN A 703 -12.04 -25.61 -13.77
CA GLN A 703 -12.71 -24.31 -13.68
C GLN A 703 -11.68 -23.18 -13.52
N ARG A 704 -10.62 -23.40 -12.75
CA ARG A 704 -9.56 -22.41 -12.53
C ARG A 704 -8.71 -22.21 -13.78
N GLU A 705 -8.35 -23.27 -14.50
CA GLU A 705 -7.64 -23.14 -15.77
C GLU A 705 -8.52 -22.45 -16.83
N ALA A 706 -9.82 -22.73 -16.86
CA ALA A 706 -10.76 -22.00 -17.71
C ALA A 706 -10.85 -20.50 -17.33
N ALA A 707 -10.95 -20.18 -16.03
CA ALA A 707 -10.96 -18.80 -15.55
C ALA A 707 -9.64 -18.08 -15.88
N ARG A 708 -8.50 -18.76 -15.68
CA ARG A 708 -7.17 -18.24 -16.00
C ARG A 708 -6.99 -17.98 -17.48
N ALA A 709 -7.50 -18.86 -18.34
CA ALA A 709 -7.47 -18.70 -19.79
C ALA A 709 -8.38 -17.53 -20.24
N ALA A 710 -9.56 -17.39 -19.64
CA ALA A 710 -10.47 -16.27 -19.92
C ALA A 710 -9.91 -14.92 -19.44
N ASP A 711 -9.09 -14.91 -18.39
CA ASP A 711 -8.43 -13.72 -17.85
C ASP A 711 -7.10 -13.38 -18.55
N GLY A 712 -6.66 -14.20 -19.51
CA GLY A 712 -5.46 -13.90 -20.30
C GLY A 712 -5.59 -12.56 -21.04
N ASP A 713 -4.47 -11.88 -21.25
CA ASP A 713 -4.46 -10.71 -22.13
C ASP A 713 -4.98 -11.13 -23.51
N PRO A 714 -5.86 -10.34 -24.16
CA PRO A 714 -6.21 -10.59 -25.55
C PRO A 714 -4.90 -10.62 -26.33
N ALA A 715 -4.74 -11.62 -27.19
CA ALA A 715 -3.60 -11.66 -28.09
C ALA A 715 -3.54 -10.32 -28.85
N ALA A 716 -2.34 -9.73 -28.89
CA ALA A 716 -2.07 -8.43 -29.50
C ALA A 716 -2.54 -8.36 -30.96
#